data_AF-A0A2Y9DLA0-F1
#
_entry.id   AF-A0A2Y9DLA0-F1
#
_cell.length_a   1.000
_cell.length_b   1.000
_cell.length_c   1.000
_cell.angle_alpha   90.00
_cell.angle_beta   90.00
_cell.angle_gamma   90.00
#
_symmetry.space_group_name_H-M   'P 1'
#
loop_
_entity.id
_entity.type
_entity.pdbx_description
1 polymer ?
#
loop_
_entity_poly.entity_id
_entity_poly.type
_entity_poly.pdbx_seq_one_letter_code
_entity_poly.pdbx_strand_id
1 'polypeptide(L)'
;MSPGKRGGSPCLFLLQLCSLCWVLSVAQSKTVRYSTFEEDAPGTVIGILAEDLHMKVSGDTSFRLMKQFNSSLIRVREGDGQLTVGDAGLDRERLCGRAPQCVLAFDVVSFSQEQFRLVHVEVEVRDVNDHAPRFPRAQIPVEVSEGAAVGTRIPLEVPVDEDVGGNGLQSVHLAEPHSPFRVELQTRADGAQCADLVLLQELDRETQAAYSLELVAQDGGRPPRSATAALSVRVLDANDHSPAFPQGAVAEVELAEDAPVGSLLLDLDAADPDEGPNGDVVFSFGARTPPEARRLFRLDPRSGRLTLAGPVDYERQDTYELDVRAQDRGPGPRAATCKVIVRIRDVNDNAPDISITPLAAPGAPAASPFATAAAALGGSDATSLGGSGAPEAAATSLVPEGAARESLVALVSTSDRDSGANGQVRCALYGHEHFRLQPAYAGSYLVVTAASLDRERIAEYNLTLVAEDRGMPPLRTVRPYTVRVGDENDNAPLFTRPVYDVSVRENNPPGAYLATVAARDPDLGRNGQVTYRLLEAEVGRAGGAVSTYVSVDPATGAIYALRSFDYEALRQLDVRIQASDGGSPQLSSSALVQVRVLDQNDHAPVLVHPAPANGSLEVAVLGRTARDSAVARVQARDADDGANGELAFDLLQQEPREAFAIGRRTGEIVLTGDLSQELPGRVFRALLVVSDGGRPPLSTSAAVSFVVTAGGERGPEGPGSAGGTERSRPPGSRLGASGPALQWDTPLIVIIVLAGSCTLLLAAIIAIATTCNRRKEEPYVASPGFGKEPAPPVAVWKGHSFNTISGREAEKFSGKDSGKGDSDFNDSDSDISGDALKKDLINHMQSGLWACTAECKILGHSDRCWSPSCGGPNAPPPPHPPAQMSTFCKSTSLPRDPLRRDNYYQAQLPKTVGLQSVYEKVLHRDYDRTVTLLSPPRPGRLPDLQEISVPLYQSPPGRYLSPKKGANENV
;
A
#
# COMPACT_ATOMS: atom_id res chain seq x y z
N MET A 1 -7.40 33.12 89.15
CA MET A 1 -7.46 34.16 90.19
C MET A 1 -6.04 34.51 90.64
N SER A 2 -5.77 35.77 90.96
CA SER A 2 -4.66 36.21 91.82
C SER A 2 -5.20 37.37 92.67
N PRO A 3 -4.91 37.48 93.99
CA PRO A 3 -5.80 38.18 94.91
C PRO A 3 -5.53 39.70 95.06
N GLY A 4 -6.58 40.50 94.83
CA GLY A 4 -6.62 41.95 95.11
C GLY A 4 -7.24 42.25 96.49
N LYS A 5 -6.61 43.14 97.27
CA LYS A 5 -7.00 43.46 98.66
C LYS A 5 -8.02 44.61 98.77
N ARG A 6 -8.55 44.77 100.00
CA ARG A 6 -9.32 45.89 100.58
C ARG A 6 -10.83 45.81 100.31
N GLY A 7 -11.73 45.99 101.28
CA GLY A 7 -11.54 46.34 102.71
C GLY A 7 -11.85 47.82 102.97
N GLY A 8 -13.12 48.10 103.25
CA GLY A 8 -13.67 49.40 103.64
C GLY A 8 -14.86 49.20 104.58
N SER A 9 -15.05 50.11 105.53
CA SER A 9 -15.91 49.96 106.70
C SER A 9 -16.24 51.36 107.23
N PRO A 10 -17.30 51.60 108.05
CA PRO A 10 -18.56 50.88 108.25
C PRO A 10 -19.77 51.86 108.06
N CYS A 11 -20.84 51.68 108.85
CA CYS A 11 -21.73 52.74 109.34
C CYS A 11 -22.79 53.32 108.37
N LEU A 12 -23.84 52.54 108.07
CA LEU A 12 -25.20 53.09 107.86
C LEU A 12 -26.39 52.13 108.06
N PHE A 13 -26.22 50.89 108.55
CA PHE A 13 -27.33 49.95 108.79
C PHE A 13 -27.44 49.35 110.20
N LEU A 14 -26.65 49.84 111.16
CA LEU A 14 -26.77 49.45 112.58
C LEU A 14 -28.00 50.04 113.31
N LEU A 15 -28.86 50.80 112.60
CA LEU A 15 -30.08 51.40 113.13
C LEU A 15 -31.38 50.61 112.84
N GLN A 16 -31.31 49.46 112.15
CA GLN A 16 -32.45 48.52 112.04
C GLN A 16 -32.29 47.25 112.89
N LEU A 17 -31.07 46.93 113.31
CA LEU A 17 -30.76 45.70 114.08
C LEU A 17 -31.28 45.68 115.53
N CYS A 18 -31.66 46.83 116.10
CA CYS A 18 -32.28 46.89 117.43
C CYS A 18 -33.82 46.94 117.43
N SER A 19 -34.48 46.96 116.26
CA SER A 19 -35.95 46.93 116.15
C SER A 19 -36.51 45.55 115.77
N LEU A 20 -35.70 44.67 115.18
CA LEU A 20 -36.16 43.36 114.70
C LEU A 20 -36.11 42.26 115.78
N CYS A 21 -35.38 42.48 116.87
CA CYS A 21 -35.23 41.53 117.99
C CYS A 21 -36.35 41.60 119.05
N TRP A 22 -37.40 42.41 118.84
CA TRP A 22 -38.58 42.50 119.72
C TRP A 22 -39.91 42.18 119.02
N VAL A 23 -39.86 41.62 117.81
CA VAL A 23 -41.00 40.99 117.11
C VAL A 23 -40.63 39.58 116.65
N LEU A 24 -39.94 38.83 117.52
CA LEU A 24 -39.60 37.41 117.34
C LEU A 24 -40.31 36.55 118.40
N SER A 25 -41.65 36.54 118.33
CA SER A 25 -42.53 35.62 119.03
C SER A 25 -43.88 35.58 118.31
N VAL A 26 -44.46 34.39 118.14
CA VAL A 26 -45.61 34.09 117.25
C VAL A 26 -45.27 34.32 115.75
N ALA A 27 -45.20 33.30 114.89
CA ALA A 27 -45.39 31.87 115.09
C ALA A 27 -44.34 31.04 114.33
N GLN A 28 -43.98 29.87 114.86
CA GLN A 28 -43.22 28.86 114.12
C GLN A 28 -44.17 28.10 113.18
N SER A 29 -44.19 28.45 111.90
CA SER A 29 -44.78 27.60 110.85
C SER A 29 -43.91 26.36 110.67
N LYS A 30 -44.22 25.29 111.40
CA LYS A 30 -43.50 24.01 111.31
C LYS A 30 -44.03 23.25 110.08
N THR A 31 -43.28 23.27 108.98
CA THR A 31 -43.61 22.47 107.79
C THR A 31 -43.58 20.98 108.14
N VAL A 32 -44.65 20.26 107.83
CA VAL A 32 -44.74 18.80 107.96
C VAL A 32 -44.71 18.19 106.58
N ARG A 33 -43.88 17.16 106.39
CA ARG A 33 -43.71 16.45 105.12
C ARG A 33 -44.23 15.04 105.23
N TYR A 34 -45.09 14.66 104.31
CA TYR A 34 -45.54 13.28 104.11
C TYR A 34 -45.26 12.84 102.67
N SER A 35 -45.36 11.54 102.43
CA SER A 35 -45.37 10.97 101.08
C SER A 35 -46.46 9.92 100.97
N THR A 36 -47.22 9.97 99.88
CA THR A 36 -48.22 8.97 99.49
C THR A 36 -47.90 8.53 98.07
N PHE A 37 -48.40 7.39 97.60
CA PHE A 37 -48.30 7.02 96.19
C PHE A 37 -49.50 7.58 95.42
N GLU A 38 -49.34 7.73 94.11
CA GLU A 38 -50.50 7.86 93.24
C GLU A 38 -51.28 6.54 93.13
N GLU A 39 -52.53 6.62 92.71
CA GLU A 39 -53.51 5.52 92.73
C GLU A 39 -53.72 4.83 94.11
N ASP A 40 -53.18 5.41 95.20
CA ASP A 40 -53.55 5.08 96.58
C ASP A 40 -55.07 5.21 96.75
N ALA A 41 -55.73 4.15 97.21
CA ALA A 41 -57.19 4.09 97.25
C ALA A 41 -57.80 5.23 98.11
N PRO A 42 -58.93 5.85 97.72
CA PRO A 42 -59.59 6.89 98.52
C PRO A 42 -59.84 6.46 99.98
N GLY A 43 -59.42 7.30 100.92
CA GLY A 43 -59.39 7.00 102.35
C GLY A 43 -58.07 6.41 102.88
N THR A 44 -57.09 6.13 102.02
CA THR A 44 -55.73 5.70 102.45
C THR A 44 -55.09 6.77 103.33
N VAL A 45 -54.47 6.35 104.44
CA VAL A 45 -53.95 7.25 105.48
C VAL A 45 -52.52 7.68 105.16
N ILE A 46 -52.34 8.98 104.98
CA ILE A 46 -51.07 9.63 104.62
C ILE A 46 -50.22 9.95 105.87
N GLY A 47 -50.88 10.28 106.99
CA GLY A 47 -50.23 10.65 108.26
C GLY A 47 -51.21 11.24 109.28
N ILE A 48 -50.75 11.58 110.49
CA ILE A 48 -51.60 12.13 111.56
C ILE A 48 -50.94 13.37 112.18
N LEU A 49 -51.43 14.55 111.78
CA LEU A 49 -50.81 15.82 112.16
C LEU A 49 -50.68 16.03 113.67
N ALA A 50 -51.63 15.54 114.48
CA ALA A 50 -51.51 15.65 115.94
C ALA A 50 -50.30 14.88 116.51
N GLU A 51 -49.97 13.71 115.95
CA GLU A 51 -48.88 12.85 116.45
C GLU A 51 -47.51 13.42 116.06
N ASP A 52 -47.33 13.80 114.79
CA ASP A 52 -46.07 14.35 114.24
C ASP A 52 -45.76 15.79 114.72
N LEU A 53 -46.78 16.53 115.15
CA LEU A 53 -46.63 17.81 115.84
C LEU A 53 -46.50 17.66 117.37
N HIS A 54 -46.60 16.42 117.89
CA HIS A 54 -46.58 16.07 119.31
C HIS A 54 -47.64 16.84 120.14
N MET A 55 -48.83 17.01 119.56
CA MET A 55 -49.97 17.69 120.17
C MET A 55 -50.82 16.70 120.97
N LYS A 56 -51.16 17.06 122.21
CA LYS A 56 -52.09 16.28 123.03
C LYS A 56 -53.53 16.47 122.54
N VAL A 57 -54.00 15.56 121.68
CA VAL A 57 -55.42 15.47 121.30
C VAL A 57 -56.28 15.45 122.56
N SER A 58 -57.24 16.37 122.60
CA SER A 58 -58.17 16.60 123.72
C SER A 58 -59.54 16.90 123.12
N GLY A 59 -60.62 16.94 123.93
CA GLY A 59 -61.98 17.18 123.40
C GLY A 59 -62.14 18.47 122.57
N ASP A 60 -61.27 19.46 122.81
CA ASP A 60 -61.31 20.78 122.16
C ASP A 60 -60.31 20.94 120.98
N THR A 61 -59.53 19.91 120.61
CA THR A 61 -58.65 20.01 119.43
C THR A 61 -59.42 19.83 118.14
N SER A 62 -59.30 20.79 117.21
CA SER A 62 -59.86 20.68 115.86
C SER A 62 -58.86 21.09 114.78
N PHE A 63 -58.80 20.33 113.69
CA PHE A 63 -57.95 20.52 112.53
C PHE A 63 -58.82 20.79 111.29
N ARG A 64 -58.53 21.86 110.53
CA ARG A 64 -59.29 22.21 109.32
C ARG A 64 -58.37 22.65 108.19
N LEU A 65 -58.69 22.18 106.98
CA LEU A 65 -58.01 22.59 105.75
C LEU A 65 -58.31 24.07 105.45
N MET A 66 -57.31 24.85 105.04
CA MET A 66 -57.52 26.22 104.55
C MET A 66 -58.27 26.21 103.22
N LYS A 67 -59.17 27.19 103.03
CA LYS A 67 -60.22 27.20 101.99
C LYS A 67 -59.74 27.39 100.54
N GLN A 68 -58.43 27.24 100.29
CA GLN A 68 -57.77 27.44 98.99
C GLN A 68 -57.27 26.13 98.35
N PHE A 69 -57.16 25.04 99.10
CA PHE A 69 -56.76 23.74 98.54
C PHE A 69 -57.98 22.85 98.21
N ASN A 70 -57.84 21.98 97.21
CA ASN A 70 -58.92 21.12 96.74
C ASN A 70 -59.12 19.89 97.64
N SER A 71 -60.19 19.91 98.45
CA SER A 71 -60.57 18.82 99.35
C SER A 71 -61.10 17.55 98.67
N SER A 72 -61.13 17.49 97.33
CA SER A 72 -61.35 16.25 96.58
C SER A 72 -60.09 15.39 96.47
N LEU A 73 -58.89 15.98 96.59
CA LEU A 73 -57.60 15.28 96.45
C LEU A 73 -57.07 14.77 97.80
N ILE A 74 -57.13 15.62 98.84
CA ILE A 74 -56.68 15.28 100.20
C ILE A 74 -57.71 15.76 101.23
N ARG A 75 -57.98 14.92 102.23
CA ARG A 75 -58.90 15.16 103.34
C ARG A 75 -58.19 15.15 104.68
N VAL A 76 -58.57 16.09 105.55
CA VAL A 76 -58.15 16.16 106.96
C VAL A 76 -59.32 15.74 107.83
N ARG A 77 -59.14 14.74 108.71
CA ARG A 77 -60.11 14.45 109.78
C ARG A 77 -59.98 15.49 110.89
N GLU A 78 -61.11 16.00 111.34
CA GLU A 78 -61.15 17.17 112.22
C GLU A 78 -60.60 16.94 113.64
N GLY A 79 -60.79 15.75 114.23
CA GLY A 79 -60.42 15.52 115.64
C GLY A 79 -58.93 15.24 115.91
N ASP A 80 -58.24 14.61 114.97
CA ASP A 80 -56.85 14.12 115.11
C ASP A 80 -55.89 14.69 114.05
N GLY A 81 -56.42 15.38 113.03
CA GLY A 81 -55.63 15.86 111.90
C GLY A 81 -55.13 14.73 111.00
N GLN A 82 -55.80 13.55 110.98
CA GLN A 82 -55.44 12.48 110.07
C GLN A 82 -55.65 12.91 108.62
N LEU A 83 -54.57 12.84 107.83
CA LEU A 83 -54.56 13.09 106.41
C LEU A 83 -54.91 11.81 105.66
N THR A 84 -55.81 11.92 104.69
CA THR A 84 -56.29 10.81 103.86
C THR A 84 -56.43 11.22 102.40
N VAL A 85 -56.21 10.28 101.48
CA VAL A 85 -56.51 10.46 100.05
C VAL A 85 -58.00 10.70 99.84
N GLY A 86 -58.36 11.66 98.98
CA GLY A 86 -59.75 12.07 98.71
C GLY A 86 -60.43 11.27 97.60
N ASP A 87 -61.74 11.49 97.43
CA ASP A 87 -62.60 10.73 96.49
C ASP A 87 -62.22 10.90 95.01
N ALA A 88 -61.40 11.90 94.66
CA ALA A 88 -60.95 12.12 93.28
C ALA A 88 -59.70 11.30 92.90
N GLY A 89 -59.12 10.56 93.85
CA GLY A 89 -57.82 9.91 93.68
C GLY A 89 -56.66 10.91 93.66
N LEU A 90 -55.47 10.39 93.36
CA LEU A 90 -54.25 11.16 93.06
C LEU A 90 -53.64 10.53 91.81
N ASP A 91 -53.65 11.28 90.71
CA ASP A 91 -53.08 10.93 89.40
C ASP A 91 -52.00 12.00 89.10
N ARG A 92 -50.73 11.58 89.05
CA ARG A 92 -49.56 12.47 89.11
C ARG A 92 -49.26 13.06 87.74
N GLU A 93 -49.52 12.33 86.66
CA GLU A 93 -49.31 12.76 85.27
C GLU A 93 -50.21 13.96 84.97
N ARG A 94 -51.45 13.97 85.47
CA ARG A 94 -52.37 15.10 85.29
C ARG A 94 -52.14 16.23 86.28
N LEU A 95 -51.71 15.93 87.51
CA LEU A 95 -51.43 16.97 88.52
C LEU A 95 -50.12 17.71 88.26
N CYS A 96 -49.09 17.00 87.78
CA CYS A 96 -47.70 17.46 87.73
C CYS A 96 -47.00 17.19 86.39
N GLY A 97 -47.56 16.36 85.51
CA GLY A 97 -46.91 15.95 84.26
C GLY A 97 -45.56 15.28 84.51
N ARG A 98 -44.61 15.52 83.62
CA ARG A 98 -43.22 15.02 83.75
C ARG A 98 -42.35 15.86 84.71
N ALA A 99 -42.94 16.55 85.69
CA ALA A 99 -42.15 17.26 86.71
C ALA A 99 -41.41 16.26 87.62
N PRO A 100 -40.11 16.45 87.92
CA PRO A 100 -39.32 15.48 88.68
C PRO A 100 -39.67 15.43 90.18
N GLN A 101 -40.54 16.31 90.66
CA GLN A 101 -41.12 16.29 92.00
C GLN A 101 -42.58 16.74 91.91
N CYS A 102 -43.51 15.96 92.45
CA CYS A 102 -44.91 16.32 92.58
C CYS A 102 -45.25 16.54 94.05
N VAL A 103 -45.41 17.81 94.47
CA VAL A 103 -45.64 18.17 95.88
C VAL A 103 -46.93 18.97 96.00
N LEU A 104 -47.91 18.38 96.68
CA LEU A 104 -49.16 19.03 97.05
C LEU A 104 -48.95 19.80 98.35
N ALA A 105 -48.72 21.11 98.24
CA ALA A 105 -48.52 22.02 99.36
C ALA A 105 -49.85 22.70 99.76
N PHE A 106 -50.21 22.63 101.05
CA PHE A 106 -51.44 23.24 101.58
C PHE A 106 -51.34 23.53 103.08
N ASP A 107 -52.13 24.49 103.55
CA ASP A 107 -52.17 24.86 104.95
C ASP A 107 -53.32 24.19 105.72
N VAL A 108 -53.01 23.65 106.89
CA VAL A 108 -53.98 23.15 107.87
C VAL A 108 -53.91 24.04 109.11
N VAL A 109 -55.05 24.56 109.54
CA VAL A 109 -55.17 25.28 110.81
C VAL A 109 -55.60 24.34 111.91
N SER A 110 -54.94 24.41 113.07
CA SER A 110 -55.35 23.70 114.28
C SER A 110 -55.69 24.68 115.40
N PHE A 111 -56.78 24.37 116.12
CA PHE A 111 -57.26 25.12 117.27
C PHE A 111 -57.15 24.25 118.51
N SER A 112 -56.62 24.79 119.61
CA SER A 112 -56.50 24.09 120.89
C SER A 112 -56.37 25.09 122.04
N GLN A 113 -57.32 25.09 122.98
CA GLN A 113 -57.31 25.89 124.22
C GLN A 113 -56.79 27.34 124.00
N GLU A 114 -57.51 28.07 123.16
CA GLU A 114 -57.23 29.46 122.73
C GLU A 114 -55.94 29.72 121.93
N GLN A 115 -55.09 28.71 121.67
CA GLN A 115 -54.05 28.81 120.64
C GLN A 115 -54.58 28.43 119.25
N PHE A 116 -54.32 29.29 118.27
CA PHE A 116 -54.31 28.93 116.84
C PHE A 116 -52.89 28.53 116.42
N ARG A 117 -52.78 27.55 115.52
CA ARG A 117 -51.52 27.24 114.83
C ARG A 117 -51.79 27.01 113.34
N LEU A 118 -50.91 27.55 112.51
CA LEU A 118 -50.88 27.30 111.07
C LEU A 118 -49.79 26.25 110.80
N VAL A 119 -50.17 25.15 110.16
CA VAL A 119 -49.27 24.06 109.78
C VAL A 119 -49.21 24.01 108.26
N HIS A 120 -48.03 24.27 107.70
CA HIS A 120 -47.80 24.04 106.29
C HIS A 120 -47.55 22.55 106.06
N VAL A 121 -48.31 21.93 105.17
CA VAL A 121 -48.23 20.51 104.87
C VAL A 121 -47.79 20.36 103.41
N GLU A 122 -46.70 19.64 103.20
CA GLU A 122 -46.20 19.25 101.89
C GLU A 122 -46.38 17.73 101.75
N VAL A 123 -47.24 17.29 100.84
CA VAL A 123 -47.40 15.86 100.51
C VAL A 123 -46.70 15.58 99.17
N GLU A 124 -45.61 14.82 99.22
CA GLU A 124 -44.96 14.25 98.05
C GLU A 124 -45.84 13.14 97.47
N VAL A 125 -46.36 13.33 96.26
CA VAL A 125 -47.04 12.29 95.50
C VAL A 125 -45.96 11.49 94.77
N ARG A 126 -45.84 10.21 95.10
CA ARG A 126 -44.83 9.31 94.56
C ARG A 126 -45.35 8.55 93.38
N ASP A 127 -44.48 8.52 92.39
CA ASP A 127 -44.67 7.92 91.08
C ASP A 127 -44.84 6.39 91.15
N VAL A 128 -45.79 5.87 90.35
CA VAL A 128 -46.12 4.43 90.21
C VAL A 128 -46.05 4.03 88.74
N ASN A 129 -45.59 2.81 88.45
CA ASN A 129 -45.37 2.33 87.08
C ASN A 129 -46.67 1.89 86.36
N ASP A 130 -47.67 2.78 86.30
CA ASP A 130 -49.02 2.50 85.82
C ASP A 130 -49.22 2.80 84.32
N HIS A 131 -48.42 3.70 83.73
CA HIS A 131 -48.29 3.83 82.27
C HIS A 131 -47.26 2.82 81.73
N ALA A 132 -46.83 3.00 80.49
CA ALA A 132 -45.82 2.17 79.83
C ALA A 132 -45.24 2.92 78.62
N PRO A 133 -43.98 2.65 78.23
CA PRO A 133 -43.39 3.19 77.03
C PRO A 133 -44.27 2.95 75.79
N ARG A 134 -44.49 3.99 74.98
CA ARG A 134 -45.21 3.89 73.70
C ARG A 134 -44.47 4.58 72.56
N PHE A 135 -44.30 3.88 71.45
CA PHE A 135 -43.73 4.44 70.22
C PHE A 135 -44.75 5.35 69.50
N PRO A 136 -44.35 6.49 68.92
CA PRO A 136 -45.25 7.33 68.13
C PRO A 136 -45.78 6.67 66.85
N ARG A 137 -45.10 5.62 66.36
CA ARG A 137 -45.45 4.86 65.14
C ARG A 137 -45.19 3.36 65.37
N ALA A 138 -46.07 2.51 64.84
CA ALA A 138 -45.87 1.06 64.85
C ALA A 138 -44.82 0.58 63.83
N GLN A 139 -44.56 1.40 62.79
CA GLN A 139 -43.49 1.21 61.82
C GLN A 139 -42.66 2.49 61.73
N ILE A 140 -41.35 2.35 61.87
CA ILE A 140 -40.36 3.44 61.85
C ILE A 140 -39.47 3.20 60.62
N PRO A 141 -39.68 3.93 59.51
CA PRO A 141 -38.81 3.85 58.35
C PRO A 141 -37.52 4.63 58.60
N VAL A 142 -36.38 4.04 58.27
CA VAL A 142 -35.06 4.67 58.29
C VAL A 142 -34.37 4.39 56.97
N GLU A 143 -33.72 5.39 56.40
CA GLU A 143 -32.86 5.25 55.23
C GLU A 143 -31.40 5.51 55.62
N VAL A 144 -30.48 4.64 55.19
CA VAL A 144 -29.04 4.71 55.47
C VAL A 144 -28.27 4.33 54.23
N SER A 145 -27.28 5.12 53.80
CA SER A 145 -26.43 4.71 52.67
C SER A 145 -25.41 3.67 53.10
N GLU A 146 -25.06 2.73 52.24
CA GLU A 146 -24.02 1.74 52.56
C GLU A 146 -22.63 2.34 52.74
N GLY A 147 -22.32 3.40 51.98
CA GLY A 147 -21.15 4.23 52.17
C GLY A 147 -21.14 5.05 53.48
N ALA A 148 -22.08 4.81 54.41
CA ALA A 148 -22.05 5.39 55.75
C ALA A 148 -20.98 4.69 56.61
N ALA A 149 -20.00 5.47 57.06
CA ALA A 149 -18.92 4.94 57.91
C ALA A 149 -19.45 4.36 59.24
N VAL A 150 -18.82 3.30 59.72
CA VAL A 150 -19.08 2.71 61.04
C VAL A 150 -19.00 3.77 62.14
N GLY A 151 -19.99 3.78 63.04
CA GLY A 151 -20.20 4.83 64.04
C GLY A 151 -21.12 5.97 63.59
N THR A 152 -21.64 5.95 62.36
CA THR A 152 -22.72 6.85 61.91
C THR A 152 -23.94 6.72 62.83
N ARG A 153 -24.53 7.88 63.18
CA ARG A 153 -25.68 8.01 64.09
C ARG A 153 -26.88 8.53 63.32
N ILE A 154 -28.00 7.81 63.39
CA ILE A 154 -29.27 8.19 62.77
C ILE A 154 -30.28 8.45 63.90
N PRO A 155 -30.78 9.68 64.09
CA PRO A 155 -31.75 9.98 65.14
C PRO A 155 -33.06 9.21 64.96
N LEU A 156 -33.55 8.60 66.04
CA LEU A 156 -34.84 7.91 66.12
C LEU A 156 -35.87 8.76 66.90
N GLU A 157 -37.15 8.58 66.58
CA GLU A 157 -38.24 9.08 67.42
C GLU A 157 -38.26 8.30 68.76
N VAL A 158 -37.98 9.00 69.86
CA VAL A 158 -37.88 8.40 71.20
C VAL A 158 -39.27 7.94 71.68
N PRO A 159 -39.40 6.75 72.30
CA PRO A 159 -40.64 6.35 72.95
C PRO A 159 -41.11 7.37 73.99
N VAL A 160 -42.41 7.55 74.07
CA VAL A 160 -43.07 8.40 75.05
C VAL A 160 -43.46 7.55 76.24
N ASP A 161 -42.99 7.93 77.43
CA ASP A 161 -43.48 7.43 78.71
C ASP A 161 -44.04 8.58 79.55
N GLU A 162 -44.97 8.33 80.46
CA GLU A 162 -45.62 9.40 81.25
C GLU A 162 -45.14 9.42 82.71
N ASP A 163 -44.82 8.23 83.23
CA ASP A 163 -44.10 7.97 84.49
C ASP A 163 -42.70 8.63 84.50
N VAL A 164 -42.18 8.97 85.68
CA VAL A 164 -40.90 9.69 85.85
C VAL A 164 -39.85 8.94 86.68
N GLY A 165 -38.61 9.40 86.59
CA GLY A 165 -37.51 8.96 87.44
C GLY A 165 -37.10 7.51 87.17
N GLY A 166 -37.54 6.60 88.03
CA GLY A 166 -37.21 5.16 87.95
C GLY A 166 -38.22 4.33 87.15
N ASN A 167 -39.47 4.78 87.07
CA ASN A 167 -40.54 4.07 86.35
C ASN A 167 -40.71 4.60 84.90
N GLY A 168 -40.23 5.80 84.57
CA GLY A 168 -40.14 6.22 83.18
C GLY A 168 -39.07 5.46 82.38
N LEU A 169 -39.21 5.41 81.04
CA LEU A 169 -38.29 4.82 80.05
C LEU A 169 -36.80 4.81 80.46
N GLN A 170 -36.25 3.61 80.70
CA GLN A 170 -34.83 3.42 81.04
C GLN A 170 -33.99 2.92 79.86
N SER A 171 -34.56 2.15 78.95
CA SER A 171 -33.80 1.60 77.81
C SER A 171 -34.61 1.52 76.51
N VAL A 172 -33.90 1.69 75.40
CA VAL A 172 -34.36 1.36 74.06
C VAL A 172 -33.28 0.50 73.42
N HIS A 173 -33.64 -0.68 72.93
CA HIS A 173 -32.72 -1.65 72.34
C HIS A 173 -33.37 -2.35 71.15
N LEU A 174 -32.58 -3.11 70.37
CA LEU A 174 -33.10 -4.01 69.34
C LEU A 174 -33.35 -5.38 69.96
N ALA A 175 -34.44 -6.06 69.56
CA ALA A 175 -34.71 -7.43 69.99
C ALA A 175 -33.64 -8.42 69.51
N GLU A 176 -32.97 -8.12 68.39
CA GLU A 176 -31.90 -8.91 67.80
C GLU A 176 -30.51 -8.35 68.18
N PRO A 177 -29.74 -9.01 69.08
CA PRO A 177 -28.47 -8.48 69.58
C PRO A 177 -27.28 -8.63 68.62
N HIS A 178 -27.47 -9.27 67.46
CA HIS A 178 -26.45 -9.50 66.43
C HIS A 178 -26.66 -8.66 65.15
N SER A 179 -27.51 -7.64 65.22
CA SER A 179 -27.73 -6.69 64.12
C SER A 179 -26.45 -5.89 63.78
N PRO A 180 -26.24 -5.45 62.52
CA PRO A 180 -25.21 -4.46 62.19
C PRO A 180 -25.49 -3.07 62.80
N PHE A 181 -26.67 -2.86 63.41
CA PHE A 181 -27.04 -1.63 64.13
C PHE A 181 -27.15 -1.85 65.65
N ARG A 182 -27.02 -0.78 66.43
CA ARG A 182 -27.35 -0.74 67.87
C ARG A 182 -28.04 0.57 68.21
N VAL A 183 -29.06 0.55 69.07
CA VAL A 183 -29.61 1.79 69.62
C VAL A 183 -28.79 2.26 70.82
N GLU A 184 -28.50 3.56 70.87
CA GLU A 184 -28.00 4.25 72.06
C GLU A 184 -29.03 5.26 72.55
N LEU A 185 -29.53 5.08 73.78
CA LEU A 185 -30.32 6.09 74.48
C LEU A 185 -29.36 7.01 75.27
N GLN A 186 -29.49 8.32 75.07
CA GLN A 186 -28.68 9.35 75.74
C GLN A 186 -29.59 10.43 76.34
N THR A 187 -29.29 10.87 77.57
CA THR A 187 -30.01 11.99 78.22
C THR A 187 -29.20 13.27 78.06
N ARG A 188 -29.82 14.31 77.48
CA ARG A 188 -29.25 15.64 77.30
C ARG A 188 -29.23 16.44 78.61
N ALA A 189 -28.48 17.54 78.62
CA ALA A 189 -28.30 18.41 79.79
C ALA A 189 -29.57 19.18 80.23
N ASP A 190 -30.61 19.19 79.39
CA ASP A 190 -31.96 19.71 79.68
C ASP A 190 -32.91 18.62 80.23
N GLY A 191 -32.43 17.37 80.38
CA GLY A 191 -33.22 16.21 80.78
C GLY A 191 -33.93 15.49 79.63
N ALA A 192 -33.85 15.99 78.39
CA ALA A 192 -34.48 15.34 77.25
C ALA A 192 -33.71 14.08 76.83
N GLN A 193 -34.41 12.95 76.69
CA GLN A 193 -33.84 11.73 76.11
C GLN A 193 -33.75 11.85 74.58
N CYS A 194 -32.76 11.18 74.00
CA CYS A 194 -32.53 11.04 72.56
C CYS A 194 -32.06 9.61 72.27
N ALA A 195 -32.57 9.00 71.20
CA ALA A 195 -32.17 7.68 70.76
C ALA A 195 -31.49 7.80 69.39
N ASP A 196 -30.26 7.32 69.28
CA ASP A 196 -29.54 7.18 68.00
C ASP A 196 -29.54 5.70 67.59
N LEU A 197 -29.86 5.41 66.34
CA LEU A 197 -29.43 4.16 65.70
C LEU A 197 -27.97 4.33 65.26
N VAL A 198 -27.07 3.58 65.89
CA VAL A 198 -25.63 3.61 65.65
C VAL A 198 -25.25 2.43 64.77
N LEU A 199 -24.58 2.70 63.65
CA LEU A 199 -24.04 1.68 62.76
C LEU A 199 -22.77 1.05 63.37
N LEU A 200 -22.72 -0.28 63.49
CA LEU A 200 -21.61 -1.03 64.09
C LEU A 200 -20.74 -1.81 63.09
N GLN A 201 -21.25 -2.07 61.90
CA GLN A 201 -20.58 -2.81 60.82
C GLN A 201 -20.81 -2.05 59.50
N GLU A 202 -19.96 -2.28 58.51
CA GLU A 202 -20.18 -1.76 57.15
C GLU A 202 -21.42 -2.46 56.55
N LEU A 203 -22.17 -1.76 55.69
CA LEU A 203 -23.33 -2.28 55.00
C LEU A 203 -22.97 -2.58 53.54
N ASP A 204 -23.78 -3.42 52.91
CA ASP A 204 -23.63 -3.92 51.54
C ASP A 204 -25.05 -4.19 51.03
N ARG A 205 -25.52 -3.39 50.07
CA ARG A 205 -26.89 -3.41 49.53
C ARG A 205 -27.07 -4.57 48.56
N GLU A 206 -26.04 -4.94 47.81
CA GLU A 206 -26.01 -6.07 46.87
C GLU A 206 -26.23 -7.40 47.60
N THR A 207 -25.67 -7.51 48.82
CA THR A 207 -25.93 -8.59 49.77
C THR A 207 -27.26 -8.41 50.49
N GLN A 208 -27.57 -7.22 51.04
CA GLN A 208 -28.81 -6.99 51.78
C GLN A 208 -29.33 -5.53 51.76
N ALA A 209 -30.11 -5.19 50.72
CA ALA A 209 -30.75 -3.88 50.53
C ALA A 209 -31.74 -3.42 51.65
N ALA A 210 -32.17 -4.28 52.56
CA ALA A 210 -33.13 -3.92 53.62
C ALA A 210 -33.06 -4.81 54.88
N TYR A 211 -33.34 -4.21 56.04
CA TYR A 211 -33.47 -4.87 57.33
C TYR A 211 -34.85 -4.57 57.95
N SER A 212 -35.50 -5.60 58.49
CA SER A 212 -36.77 -5.50 59.22
C SER A 212 -36.53 -5.92 60.66
N LEU A 213 -36.16 -4.95 61.51
CA LEU A 213 -35.75 -5.17 62.90
C LEU A 213 -36.91 -4.84 63.86
N GLU A 214 -36.87 -5.35 65.08
CA GLU A 214 -37.80 -4.96 66.15
C GLU A 214 -37.07 -4.09 67.19
N LEU A 215 -37.60 -2.88 67.43
CA LEU A 215 -37.21 -2.00 68.52
C LEU A 215 -38.03 -2.36 69.76
N VAL A 216 -37.37 -2.46 70.91
CA VAL A 216 -37.96 -2.69 72.23
C VAL A 216 -37.68 -1.49 73.11
N ALA A 217 -38.73 -0.88 73.65
CA ALA A 217 -38.66 0.14 74.69
C ALA A 217 -39.04 -0.48 76.04
N GLN A 218 -38.28 -0.19 77.10
CA GLN A 218 -38.51 -0.76 78.43
C GLN A 218 -38.30 0.28 79.54
N ASP A 219 -39.22 0.28 80.50
CA ASP A 219 -39.14 1.08 81.72
C ASP A 219 -38.15 0.50 82.76
N GLY A 220 -38.10 1.10 83.95
CA GLY A 220 -37.34 0.60 85.12
C GLY A 220 -38.21 0.07 86.25
N GLY A 221 -39.51 -0.11 85.99
CA GLY A 221 -40.53 -0.50 86.95
C GLY A 221 -40.37 -1.90 87.52
N ARG A 222 -41.24 -2.25 88.48
CA ARG A 222 -41.27 -3.57 89.11
C ARG A 222 -42.72 -4.05 89.31
N PRO A 223 -43.27 -4.90 88.42
CA PRO A 223 -42.62 -5.47 87.22
C PRO A 223 -42.34 -4.41 86.14
N PRO A 224 -41.29 -4.58 85.33
CA PRO A 224 -41.03 -3.68 84.22
C PRO A 224 -41.97 -3.97 83.05
N ARG A 225 -42.37 -2.93 82.33
CA ARG A 225 -43.25 -3.00 81.16
C ARG A 225 -42.48 -2.57 79.91
N SER A 226 -43.00 -2.97 78.77
CA SER A 226 -42.36 -2.73 77.47
C SER A 226 -43.38 -2.61 76.35
N ALA A 227 -42.93 -1.97 75.27
CA ALA A 227 -43.60 -1.96 73.98
C ALA A 227 -42.59 -2.19 72.86
N THR A 228 -43.08 -2.57 71.68
CA THR A 228 -42.23 -2.76 70.50
C THR A 228 -42.75 -2.02 69.27
N ALA A 229 -41.85 -1.78 68.32
CA ALA A 229 -42.16 -1.20 67.01
C ALA A 229 -41.24 -1.79 65.94
N ALA A 230 -41.74 -1.93 64.72
CA ALA A 230 -40.95 -2.43 63.60
C ALA A 230 -40.08 -1.31 63.00
N LEU A 231 -38.76 -1.50 63.03
CA LEU A 231 -37.76 -0.63 62.42
C LEU A 231 -37.44 -1.16 61.01
N SER A 232 -37.94 -0.47 60.00
CA SER A 232 -37.70 -0.79 58.59
C SER A 232 -36.53 0.04 58.09
N VAL A 233 -35.33 -0.55 58.08
CA VAL A 233 -34.14 0.10 57.54
C VAL A 233 -34.01 -0.25 56.06
N ARG A 234 -34.05 0.76 55.20
CA ARG A 234 -33.70 0.64 53.78
C ARG A 234 -32.27 1.09 53.58
N VAL A 235 -31.46 0.26 52.93
CA VAL A 235 -30.12 0.64 52.50
C VAL A 235 -30.25 1.48 51.22
N LEU A 236 -29.55 2.61 51.16
CA LEU A 236 -29.48 3.49 50.01
C LEU A 236 -28.18 3.27 49.25
N ASP A 237 -28.36 2.99 47.97
CA ASP A 237 -27.34 2.74 46.98
C ASP A 237 -26.22 3.80 46.94
N ALA A 238 -24.97 3.34 46.89
CA ALA A 238 -23.80 4.16 46.62
C ALA A 238 -22.99 3.60 45.44
N ASN A 239 -22.43 4.47 44.60
CA ASN A 239 -21.58 4.04 43.48
C ASN A 239 -20.22 3.53 44.02
N ASP A 240 -20.17 2.23 44.25
CA ASP A 240 -19.16 1.53 45.04
C ASP A 240 -18.54 0.35 44.29
N HIS A 241 -19.28 -0.29 43.37
CA HIS A 241 -18.76 -1.26 42.41
C HIS A 241 -18.11 -0.58 41.19
N SER A 242 -18.22 -1.16 39.98
CA SER A 242 -17.76 -0.65 38.69
C SER A 242 -18.20 -1.59 37.57
N PRO A 243 -18.46 -1.11 36.33
CA PRO A 243 -18.95 -1.98 35.26
C PRO A 243 -17.94 -3.06 34.87
N ALA A 244 -18.34 -4.33 34.90
CA ALA A 244 -17.48 -5.48 34.65
C ALA A 244 -17.85 -6.20 33.35
N PHE A 245 -16.88 -6.35 32.43
CA PHE A 245 -17.03 -7.14 31.21
C PHE A 245 -16.94 -8.65 31.54
N PRO A 246 -18.01 -9.46 31.38
CA PRO A 246 -17.97 -10.90 31.70
C PRO A 246 -17.10 -11.71 30.72
N GLN A 247 -16.81 -11.14 29.54
CA GLN A 247 -15.90 -11.67 28.53
C GLN A 247 -14.41 -11.50 28.94
N GLY A 248 -14.12 -10.72 29.99
CA GLY A 248 -12.78 -10.41 30.46
C GLY A 248 -12.17 -9.15 29.83
N ALA A 249 -10.88 -8.92 30.09
CA ALA A 249 -10.18 -7.69 29.70
C ALA A 249 -9.76 -7.63 28.22
N VAL A 250 -9.86 -8.75 27.47
CA VAL A 250 -9.53 -8.83 26.05
C VAL A 250 -10.57 -9.69 25.33
N ALA A 251 -11.08 -9.20 24.21
CA ALA A 251 -11.90 -9.96 23.26
C ALA A 251 -11.23 -9.92 21.87
N GLU A 252 -11.41 -10.97 21.08
CA GLU A 252 -10.75 -11.14 19.78
C GLU A 252 -11.78 -11.59 18.73
N VAL A 253 -11.76 -10.99 17.55
CA VAL A 253 -12.73 -11.24 16.48
C VAL A 253 -12.05 -11.15 15.11
N GLU A 254 -12.39 -12.09 14.22
CA GLU A 254 -11.97 -12.07 12.80
C GLU A 254 -13.06 -11.42 11.94
N LEU A 255 -12.65 -10.59 10.99
CA LEU A 255 -13.52 -9.89 10.05
C LEU A 255 -12.90 -9.98 8.65
N ALA A 256 -13.60 -10.59 7.68
CA ALA A 256 -13.19 -10.51 6.28
C ALA A 256 -13.29 -9.06 5.78
N GLU A 257 -12.35 -8.61 4.95
CA GLU A 257 -12.32 -7.20 4.55
C GLU A 257 -13.47 -6.79 3.62
N ASP A 258 -13.98 -7.74 2.84
CA ASP A 258 -15.17 -7.59 1.99
C ASP A 258 -16.49 -7.49 2.79
N ALA A 259 -16.43 -7.57 4.12
CA ALA A 259 -17.60 -7.53 4.98
C ALA A 259 -18.40 -6.23 4.78
N PRO A 260 -19.73 -6.34 4.55
CA PRO A 260 -20.55 -5.17 4.24
C PRO A 260 -20.67 -4.23 5.46
N VAL A 261 -20.62 -2.93 5.20
CA VAL A 261 -20.89 -1.89 6.22
C VAL A 261 -22.24 -2.14 6.89
N GLY A 262 -22.26 -2.10 8.23
CA GLY A 262 -23.39 -2.54 9.06
C GLY A 262 -23.23 -3.96 9.64
N SER A 263 -22.21 -4.72 9.25
CA SER A 263 -21.87 -6.02 9.86
C SER A 263 -21.64 -5.89 11.36
N LEU A 264 -22.17 -6.82 12.14
CA LEU A 264 -21.93 -6.95 13.58
C LEU A 264 -20.63 -7.72 13.81
N LEU A 265 -19.70 -7.15 14.58
CA LEU A 265 -18.47 -7.82 15.01
C LEU A 265 -18.72 -8.53 16.35
N LEU A 266 -19.15 -7.78 17.36
CA LEU A 266 -19.38 -8.26 18.72
C LEU A 266 -20.61 -7.58 19.34
N ASP A 267 -21.35 -8.33 20.15
CA ASP A 267 -22.27 -7.81 21.17
C ASP A 267 -21.46 -7.76 22.49
N LEU A 268 -21.03 -6.56 22.90
CA LEU A 268 -20.24 -6.39 24.12
C LEU A 268 -21.18 -6.18 25.31
N ASP A 269 -21.06 -7.04 26.31
CA ASP A 269 -21.81 -6.95 27.55
C ASP A 269 -20.91 -6.39 28.67
N ALA A 270 -21.51 -5.68 29.63
CA ALA A 270 -20.86 -5.20 30.83
C ALA A 270 -21.93 -5.03 31.93
N ALA A 271 -21.77 -5.78 33.01
CA ALA A 271 -22.70 -5.79 34.14
C ALA A 271 -22.16 -4.92 35.27
N ASP A 272 -23.04 -4.17 35.91
CA ASP A 272 -22.77 -3.41 37.13
C ASP A 272 -23.92 -3.72 38.11
N PRO A 273 -23.63 -4.04 39.40
CA PRO A 273 -24.67 -4.49 40.34
C PRO A 273 -25.45 -3.34 41.01
N ASP A 274 -24.94 -2.11 40.97
CA ASP A 274 -25.49 -0.95 41.70
C ASP A 274 -26.88 -0.54 41.16
N GLU A 275 -27.67 0.19 41.95
CA GLU A 275 -29.08 0.52 41.66
C GLU A 275 -29.25 1.73 40.73
N GLY A 276 -30.16 1.59 39.76
CA GLY A 276 -30.58 2.71 38.92
C GLY A 276 -29.40 3.35 38.19
N PRO A 277 -29.15 4.67 38.31
CA PRO A 277 -28.09 5.37 37.56
C PRO A 277 -26.67 4.86 37.85
N ASN A 278 -26.44 4.22 39.00
CA ASN A 278 -25.14 3.70 39.37
C ASN A 278 -24.82 2.39 38.61
N GLY A 279 -25.83 1.53 38.35
CA GLY A 279 -25.70 0.38 37.45
C GLY A 279 -25.95 0.67 35.96
N ASP A 280 -26.26 1.92 35.57
CA ASP A 280 -26.83 2.27 34.26
C ASP A 280 -25.76 2.45 33.14
N VAL A 281 -25.05 1.37 32.82
CA VAL A 281 -23.84 1.36 31.96
C VAL A 281 -24.01 2.09 30.62
N VAL A 282 -22.93 2.74 30.18
CA VAL A 282 -22.74 3.41 28.89
C VAL A 282 -21.44 2.93 28.25
N PHE A 283 -21.50 2.54 26.98
CA PHE A 283 -20.33 2.12 26.19
C PHE A 283 -19.73 3.29 25.39
N SER A 284 -18.41 3.34 25.30
CA SER A 284 -17.68 4.39 24.58
C SER A 284 -16.29 3.92 24.11
N PHE A 285 -15.72 4.59 23.10
CA PHE A 285 -14.32 4.36 22.72
C PHE A 285 -13.37 5.14 23.65
N GLY A 286 -12.59 4.39 24.43
CA GLY A 286 -11.50 4.87 25.27
C GLY A 286 -10.40 5.58 24.47
N ALA A 287 -9.63 6.40 25.18
CA ALA A 287 -8.70 7.37 24.59
C ALA A 287 -7.59 6.73 23.75
N ARG A 288 -7.28 5.45 23.93
CA ARG A 288 -6.26 4.72 23.16
C ARG A 288 -6.75 4.26 21.78
N THR A 289 -8.07 4.19 21.54
CA THR A 289 -8.63 3.75 20.25
C THR A 289 -8.24 4.73 19.14
N PRO A 290 -7.51 4.29 18.08
CA PRO A 290 -7.02 5.17 17.02
C PRO A 290 -8.11 5.98 16.30
N PRO A 291 -7.81 7.20 15.81
CA PRO A 291 -8.79 8.06 15.14
C PRO A 291 -9.29 7.50 13.80
N GLU A 292 -8.53 6.63 13.14
CA GLU A 292 -8.98 5.91 11.94
C GLU A 292 -9.97 4.79 12.30
N ALA A 293 -9.62 3.98 13.31
CA ALA A 293 -10.50 2.92 13.82
C ALA A 293 -11.87 3.46 14.31
N ARG A 294 -11.90 4.67 14.90
CA ARG A 294 -13.14 5.39 15.27
C ARG A 294 -14.02 5.82 14.08
N ARG A 295 -13.52 5.76 12.83
CA ARG A 295 -14.28 5.97 11.59
C ARG A 295 -14.74 4.65 10.97
N LEU A 296 -13.91 3.61 11.10
CA LEU A 296 -14.17 2.28 10.55
C LEU A 296 -15.14 1.46 11.41
N PHE A 297 -15.13 1.63 12.73
CA PHE A 297 -15.99 0.89 13.66
C PHE A 297 -16.91 1.83 14.45
N ARG A 298 -18.15 1.37 14.66
CA ARG A 298 -19.19 2.07 15.43
C ARG A 298 -19.68 1.20 16.58
N LEU A 299 -19.57 1.76 17.78
CA LEU A 299 -20.09 1.19 19.02
C LEU A 299 -21.42 1.87 19.39
N ASP A 300 -22.45 1.09 19.70
CA ASP A 300 -23.69 1.62 20.27
C ASP A 300 -23.50 1.90 21.78
N PRO A 301 -23.65 3.15 22.25
CA PRO A 301 -23.42 3.50 23.65
C PRO A 301 -24.45 2.94 24.63
N ARG A 302 -25.58 2.38 24.17
CA ARG A 302 -26.63 1.78 25.00
C ARG A 302 -26.67 0.26 24.92
N SER A 303 -26.33 -0.33 23.77
CA SER A 303 -26.43 -1.79 23.56
C SER A 303 -25.08 -2.51 23.49
N GLY A 304 -23.94 -1.80 23.54
CA GLY A 304 -22.61 -2.41 23.47
C GLY A 304 -22.25 -3.01 22.10
N ARG A 305 -23.16 -2.93 21.12
CA ARG A 305 -22.99 -3.51 19.79
C ARG A 305 -21.89 -2.81 19.01
N LEU A 306 -20.85 -3.56 18.67
CA LEU A 306 -19.74 -3.14 17.83
C LEU A 306 -20.02 -3.56 16.39
N THR A 307 -20.06 -2.57 15.49
CA THR A 307 -20.46 -2.73 14.08
C THR A 307 -19.46 -2.07 13.13
N LEU A 308 -19.36 -2.60 11.91
CA LEU A 308 -18.57 -2.00 10.84
C LEU A 308 -19.28 -0.76 10.28
N ALA A 309 -18.56 0.35 10.16
CA ALA A 309 -19.08 1.67 9.78
C ALA A 309 -18.46 2.24 8.48
N GLY A 310 -17.30 1.73 8.07
CA GLY A 310 -16.66 1.98 6.78
C GLY A 310 -15.93 0.72 6.29
N PRO A 311 -15.51 0.65 5.02
CA PRO A 311 -14.76 -0.48 4.50
C PRO A 311 -13.39 -0.59 5.17
N VAL A 312 -12.98 -1.83 5.44
CA VAL A 312 -11.63 -2.21 5.86
C VAL A 312 -10.83 -2.70 4.64
N ASP A 313 -9.52 -2.83 4.81
CA ASP A 313 -8.50 -2.98 3.75
C ASP A 313 -7.29 -3.65 4.41
N TYR A 314 -7.04 -4.93 4.09
CA TYR A 314 -6.03 -5.77 4.73
C TYR A 314 -4.61 -5.33 4.35
N GLU A 315 -4.38 -5.05 3.07
CA GLU A 315 -3.11 -4.53 2.51
C GLU A 315 -2.67 -3.23 3.20
N ARG A 316 -3.64 -2.42 3.65
CA ARG A 316 -3.39 -1.24 4.47
C ARG A 316 -3.18 -1.58 5.94
N GLN A 317 -4.03 -2.40 6.57
CA GLN A 317 -3.93 -2.71 8.00
C GLN A 317 -4.66 -4.01 8.40
N ASP A 318 -3.87 -5.05 8.69
CA ASP A 318 -4.36 -6.38 9.12
C ASP A 318 -5.03 -6.43 10.51
N THR A 319 -4.77 -5.47 11.40
CA THR A 319 -5.14 -5.56 12.82
C THR A 319 -5.52 -4.20 13.41
N TYR A 320 -6.69 -4.13 14.06
CA TYR A 320 -7.14 -2.96 14.82
C TYR A 320 -7.30 -3.27 16.31
N GLU A 321 -6.70 -2.44 17.16
CA GLU A 321 -6.92 -2.46 18.61
C GLU A 321 -7.94 -1.38 19.00
N LEU A 322 -9.07 -1.80 19.59
CA LEU A 322 -10.11 -0.91 20.10
C LEU A 322 -10.14 -0.99 21.63
N ASP A 323 -9.93 0.15 22.26
CA ASP A 323 -10.01 0.35 23.69
C ASP A 323 -11.47 0.69 24.03
N VAL A 324 -12.29 -0.30 24.40
CA VAL A 324 -13.72 -0.09 24.71
C VAL A 324 -13.90 0.15 26.19
N ARG A 325 -14.56 1.25 26.54
CA ARG A 325 -14.83 1.67 27.92
C ARG A 325 -16.32 1.56 28.25
N ALA A 326 -16.64 0.77 29.27
CA ALA A 326 -17.93 0.79 29.95
C ALA A 326 -17.82 1.77 31.14
N GLN A 327 -18.78 2.68 31.29
CA GLN A 327 -18.85 3.66 32.37
C GLN A 327 -20.31 3.81 32.83
N ASP A 328 -20.55 3.91 34.14
CA ASP A 328 -21.87 4.16 34.70
C ASP A 328 -22.38 5.61 34.55
N ARG A 329 -23.53 5.94 35.14
CA ARG A 329 -24.11 7.31 35.18
C ARG A 329 -24.23 7.87 36.61
N GLY A 330 -23.57 7.26 37.58
CA GLY A 330 -23.61 7.63 38.99
C GLY A 330 -22.80 8.87 39.34
N PRO A 331 -22.91 9.35 40.60
CA PRO A 331 -22.11 10.47 41.09
C PRO A 331 -20.67 10.03 41.36
N GLY A 332 -19.73 10.53 40.54
CA GLY A 332 -18.33 10.09 40.54
C GLY A 332 -18.09 8.86 39.64
N PRO A 333 -18.54 8.90 38.37
CA PRO A 333 -18.81 7.70 37.58
C PRO A 333 -17.55 6.91 37.24
N ARG A 334 -17.59 5.62 37.58
CA ARG A 334 -16.51 4.65 37.46
C ARG A 334 -16.55 3.94 36.11
N ALA A 335 -15.51 3.17 35.81
CA ALA A 335 -15.36 2.56 34.49
C ALA A 335 -14.36 1.42 34.46
N ALA A 336 -14.66 0.41 33.63
CA ALA A 336 -13.68 -0.56 33.15
C ALA A 336 -13.38 -0.38 31.65
N THR A 337 -12.31 -1.04 31.21
CA THR A 337 -11.89 -1.09 29.80
C THR A 337 -11.69 -2.54 29.36
N CYS A 338 -12.30 -2.93 28.23
CA CYS A 338 -12.00 -4.16 27.50
C CYS A 338 -11.25 -3.82 26.20
N LYS A 339 -10.19 -4.56 25.88
CA LYS A 339 -9.47 -4.45 24.61
C LYS A 339 -10.10 -5.38 23.58
N VAL A 340 -10.73 -4.83 22.55
CA VAL A 340 -11.17 -5.62 21.38
C VAL A 340 -10.06 -5.62 20.33
N ILE A 341 -9.57 -6.80 19.97
CA ILE A 341 -8.64 -7.01 18.87
C ILE A 341 -9.46 -7.48 17.66
N VAL A 342 -9.58 -6.64 16.65
CA VAL A 342 -10.18 -7.00 15.36
C VAL A 342 -9.05 -7.39 14.42
N ARG A 343 -9.00 -8.67 14.03
CA ARG A 343 -8.15 -9.13 12.93
C ARG A 343 -8.93 -9.02 11.64
N ILE A 344 -8.38 -8.29 10.67
CA ILE A 344 -8.84 -8.33 9.30
C ILE A 344 -8.33 -9.62 8.67
N ARG A 345 -9.17 -10.27 7.88
CA ARG A 345 -8.82 -11.46 7.12
C ARG A 345 -8.85 -11.13 5.63
N ASP A 346 -7.65 -11.17 5.06
CA ASP A 346 -7.28 -11.38 3.65
C ASP A 346 -8.36 -12.13 2.83
N VAL A 347 -8.91 -11.43 1.84
CA VAL A 347 -9.80 -11.90 0.78
C VAL A 347 -9.13 -11.67 -0.58
N ASN A 348 -9.28 -12.59 -1.54
CA ASN A 348 -8.56 -12.54 -2.82
C ASN A 348 -9.11 -11.45 -3.77
N ASP A 349 -8.70 -10.22 -3.54
CA ASP A 349 -9.25 -8.97 -4.10
C ASP A 349 -8.29 -8.31 -5.12
N ASN A 350 -6.97 -8.38 -4.90
CA ASN A 350 -5.99 -7.93 -5.88
C ASN A 350 -5.68 -9.03 -6.90
N ALA A 351 -5.40 -8.62 -8.14
CA ALA A 351 -4.94 -9.54 -9.18
C ALA A 351 -3.42 -9.39 -9.39
N PRO A 352 -2.68 -10.48 -9.69
CA PRO A 352 -1.23 -10.44 -9.84
C PRO A 352 -0.75 -9.38 -10.83
N ASP A 353 0.17 -8.48 -10.45
CA ASP A 353 0.87 -7.64 -11.43
C ASP A 353 2.00 -8.44 -12.14
N ILE A 354 2.30 -8.05 -13.38
CA ILE A 354 3.37 -8.61 -14.20
C ILE A 354 4.25 -7.47 -14.71
N SER A 355 5.37 -7.19 -14.05
CA SER A 355 6.37 -6.22 -14.51
C SER A 355 7.44 -6.87 -15.40
N ILE A 356 7.73 -6.26 -16.54
CA ILE A 356 8.65 -6.81 -17.56
C ILE A 356 9.82 -5.83 -17.72
N THR A 357 11.02 -6.27 -17.37
CA THR A 357 12.27 -5.52 -17.55
C THR A 357 13.05 -6.13 -18.73
N PRO A 358 12.99 -5.52 -19.93
CA PRO A 358 13.75 -5.98 -21.08
C PRO A 358 15.25 -5.83 -20.79
N LEU A 359 16.06 -6.83 -21.13
CA LEU A 359 17.52 -6.67 -21.06
C LEU A 359 17.96 -5.85 -22.28
N ALA A 360 18.71 -4.76 -22.05
CA ALA A 360 19.29 -4.00 -23.15
C ALA A 360 20.34 -4.86 -23.86
N ALA A 361 20.17 -5.07 -25.17
CA ALA A 361 21.10 -5.84 -25.99
C ALA A 361 22.53 -5.27 -25.89
N PRO A 362 23.57 -6.11 -25.78
CA PRO A 362 24.96 -5.67 -25.62
C PRO A 362 25.41 -4.91 -26.88
N GLY A 363 25.46 -3.57 -26.78
CA GLY A 363 25.75 -2.68 -27.91
C GLY A 363 24.85 -1.45 -27.96
N ALA A 364 23.71 -1.45 -27.28
CA ALA A 364 22.93 -0.23 -27.06
C ALA A 364 23.79 0.81 -26.28
N PRO A 365 23.77 2.11 -26.65
CA PRO A 365 24.40 3.14 -25.84
C PRO A 365 23.73 3.16 -24.46
N ALA A 366 24.53 3.29 -23.40
CA ALA A 366 24.06 3.16 -22.03
C ALA A 366 23.12 4.31 -21.62
N ALA A 367 21.83 4.16 -21.95
CA ALA A 367 20.75 4.89 -21.31
C ALA A 367 20.85 4.65 -19.81
N SER A 368 21.18 5.70 -19.06
CA SER A 368 21.61 5.56 -17.66
C SER A 368 20.53 4.85 -16.82
N PRO A 369 20.87 3.78 -16.08
CA PRO A 369 19.91 3.07 -15.23
C PRO A 369 19.36 3.92 -14.07
N PHE A 370 19.88 5.14 -13.87
CA PHE A 370 19.30 6.13 -12.96
C PHE A 370 18.07 6.89 -13.52
N ALA A 371 17.78 6.77 -14.83
CA ALA A 371 16.67 7.52 -15.45
C ALA A 371 15.27 7.00 -15.05
N THR A 372 15.13 5.71 -14.75
CA THR A 372 13.84 5.08 -14.39
C THR A 372 13.63 4.90 -12.88
N ALA A 373 14.70 4.81 -12.08
CA ALA A 373 14.60 4.67 -10.63
C ALA A 373 14.06 5.94 -9.92
N ALA A 374 14.23 7.12 -10.52
CA ALA A 374 13.82 8.40 -9.94
C ALA A 374 12.30 8.63 -9.89
N ALA A 375 11.49 7.80 -10.57
CA ALA A 375 10.03 7.91 -10.58
C ALA A 375 9.32 7.12 -9.46
N ALA A 376 10.05 6.29 -8.71
CA ALA A 376 9.47 5.35 -7.73
C ALA A 376 9.66 5.77 -6.25
N LEU A 377 10.36 6.88 -5.99
CA LEU A 377 10.65 7.36 -4.62
C LEU A 377 10.46 8.88 -4.51
N GLY A 378 9.20 9.34 -4.66
CA GLY A 378 8.87 10.76 -4.50
C GLY A 378 7.38 11.00 -4.26
N GLY A 379 7.03 11.44 -3.04
CA GLY A 379 5.74 12.05 -2.72
C GLY A 379 4.61 11.09 -2.38
N SER A 380 4.30 10.97 -1.09
CA SER A 380 2.99 10.53 -0.63
C SER A 380 1.97 11.67 -0.78
N ASP A 381 1.27 11.73 -1.91
CA ASP A 381 -0.10 12.28 -2.01
C ASP A 381 -0.65 12.08 -3.44
N ALA A 382 -1.61 11.17 -3.60
CA ALA A 382 -2.28 10.88 -4.88
C ALA A 382 -3.74 10.43 -4.66
N THR A 383 -4.63 11.38 -4.39
CA THR A 383 -6.07 11.10 -4.28
C THR A 383 -6.70 10.79 -5.64
N SER A 384 -7.17 9.54 -5.79
CA SER A 384 -8.22 9.07 -6.70
C SER A 384 -8.54 9.88 -7.97
N LEU A 385 -8.05 9.42 -9.13
CA LEU A 385 -8.69 9.64 -10.43
C LEU A 385 -8.72 8.33 -11.24
N GLY A 386 -9.87 7.66 -11.24
CA GLY A 386 -10.13 6.52 -12.14
C GLY A 386 -10.76 7.01 -13.45
N GLY A 387 -10.26 6.54 -14.60
CA GLY A 387 -10.89 6.86 -15.89
C GLY A 387 -10.10 6.41 -17.12
N SER A 388 -10.66 5.45 -17.86
CA SER A 388 -10.29 5.01 -19.22
C SER A 388 -8.84 4.57 -19.46
N GLY A 389 -8.64 3.29 -19.78
CA GLY A 389 -7.35 2.77 -20.19
C GLY A 389 -6.89 3.27 -21.56
N ALA A 390 -5.68 3.84 -21.62
CA ALA A 390 -4.87 3.72 -22.82
C ALA A 390 -4.45 2.24 -22.98
N PRO A 391 -4.23 1.74 -24.22
CA PRO A 391 -3.56 0.46 -24.39
C PRO A 391 -2.13 0.61 -23.87
N GLU A 392 -1.84 -0.04 -22.75
CA GLU A 392 -0.50 -0.06 -22.19
C GLU A 392 0.46 -0.66 -23.24
N ALA A 393 1.51 0.08 -23.59
CA ALA A 393 2.35 -0.27 -24.73
C ALA A 393 3.04 -1.62 -24.49
N ALA A 394 2.78 -2.59 -25.38
CA ALA A 394 3.28 -3.96 -25.23
C ALA A 394 4.79 -3.97 -25.03
N ALA A 395 5.23 -4.52 -23.88
CA ALA A 395 6.64 -4.55 -23.52
C ALA A 395 7.43 -5.26 -24.63
N THR A 396 8.46 -4.60 -25.14
CA THR A 396 9.22 -5.07 -26.30
C THR A 396 10.69 -5.26 -25.94
N SER A 397 11.22 -6.46 -26.19
CA SER A 397 12.65 -6.78 -26.06
C SER A 397 13.29 -6.94 -27.44
N LEU A 398 14.60 -6.69 -27.54
CA LEU A 398 15.41 -6.91 -28.74
C LEU A 398 16.50 -7.94 -28.42
N VAL A 399 16.60 -9.00 -29.24
CA VAL A 399 17.55 -10.10 -29.06
C VAL A 399 18.25 -10.35 -30.39
N PRO A 400 19.59 -10.31 -30.50
CA PRO A 400 20.27 -10.66 -31.75
C PRO A 400 20.01 -12.12 -32.14
N GLU A 401 19.99 -12.44 -33.43
CA GLU A 401 19.75 -13.83 -33.86
C GLU A 401 20.87 -14.81 -33.52
N GLY A 402 22.12 -14.34 -33.53
CA GLY A 402 23.29 -15.06 -33.02
C GLY A 402 23.24 -15.36 -31.52
N ALA A 403 22.17 -14.98 -30.80
CA ALA A 403 21.96 -15.34 -29.41
C ALA A 403 21.95 -16.86 -29.21
N ALA A 404 22.94 -17.34 -28.46
CA ALA A 404 23.06 -18.73 -28.06
C ALA A 404 21.82 -19.21 -27.28
N ARG A 405 21.66 -20.52 -27.17
CA ARG A 405 20.63 -21.13 -26.34
C ARG A 405 20.85 -20.79 -24.86
N GLU A 406 19.75 -20.54 -24.15
CA GLU A 406 19.68 -20.04 -22.77
C GLU A 406 20.17 -18.58 -22.58
N SER A 407 20.28 -17.79 -23.65
CA SER A 407 20.52 -16.34 -23.56
C SER A 407 19.34 -15.63 -22.91
N LEU A 408 19.62 -14.72 -21.98
CA LEU A 408 18.65 -13.92 -21.26
C LEU A 408 18.06 -12.81 -22.15
N VAL A 409 16.73 -12.75 -22.21
CA VAL A 409 15.96 -11.77 -22.99
C VAL A 409 15.38 -10.68 -22.10
N ALA A 410 14.73 -11.08 -21.00
CA ALA A 410 14.10 -10.18 -20.05
C ALA A 410 13.96 -10.82 -18.67
N LEU A 411 13.93 -9.98 -17.64
CA LEU A 411 13.47 -10.33 -16.30
C LEU A 411 11.98 -10.00 -16.20
N VAL A 412 11.17 -10.98 -15.78
CA VAL A 412 9.74 -10.84 -15.51
C VAL A 412 9.54 -11.00 -14.00
N SER A 413 9.15 -9.93 -13.35
CA SER A 413 8.74 -9.92 -11.94
C SER A 413 7.21 -9.99 -11.86
N THR A 414 6.70 -10.82 -10.96
CA THR A 414 5.27 -10.91 -10.65
C THR A 414 5.06 -10.70 -9.17
N SER A 415 4.19 -9.76 -8.83
CA SER A 415 3.89 -9.38 -7.46
C SER A 415 2.39 -9.31 -7.27
N ASP A 416 1.90 -9.97 -6.23
CA ASP A 416 0.58 -9.68 -5.70
C ASP A 416 0.65 -8.72 -4.51
N ARG A 417 -0.51 -8.26 -4.06
CA ARG A 417 -0.65 -7.49 -2.81
C ARG A 417 -1.24 -8.34 -1.69
N ASP A 418 -2.20 -9.19 -2.03
CA ASP A 418 -2.81 -10.18 -1.15
C ASP A 418 -1.74 -11.06 -0.46
N SER A 419 -2.13 -11.73 0.62
CA SER A 419 -1.21 -12.51 1.46
C SER A 419 -1.47 -14.01 1.42
N GLY A 420 -0.74 -14.77 2.25
CA GLY A 420 -1.01 -16.19 2.49
C GLY A 420 -0.95 -17.07 1.24
N ALA A 421 -2.12 -17.53 0.79
CA ALA A 421 -2.29 -18.28 -0.46
C ALA A 421 -2.77 -17.40 -1.62
N ASN A 422 -3.49 -16.33 -1.32
CA ASN A 422 -4.00 -15.36 -2.28
C ASN A 422 -2.81 -14.71 -3.00
N GLY A 423 -1.81 -14.20 -2.26
CA GLY A 423 -0.59 -13.64 -2.85
C GLY A 423 0.38 -14.61 -3.56
N GLN A 424 0.06 -15.90 -3.73
CA GLN A 424 0.99 -16.90 -4.30
C GLN A 424 0.92 -17.03 -5.83
N VAL A 425 1.44 -16.02 -6.52
CA VAL A 425 1.48 -15.98 -7.99
C VAL A 425 2.25 -17.14 -8.63
N ARG A 426 1.63 -17.76 -9.64
CA ARG A 426 2.24 -18.65 -10.63
C ARG A 426 2.27 -17.96 -12.00
N CYS A 427 3.46 -17.69 -12.53
CA CYS A 427 3.61 -17.17 -13.89
C CYS A 427 3.80 -18.29 -14.93
N ALA A 428 3.28 -18.07 -16.13
CA ALA A 428 3.45 -18.92 -17.31
C ALA A 428 3.64 -18.07 -18.57
N LEU A 429 4.44 -18.57 -19.52
CA LEU A 429 4.68 -17.95 -20.82
C LEU A 429 4.03 -18.80 -21.92
N TYR A 430 3.21 -18.16 -22.75
CA TYR A 430 2.57 -18.75 -23.93
C TYR A 430 3.09 -18.06 -25.20
N GLY A 431 3.22 -18.81 -26.29
CA GLY A 431 3.75 -18.32 -27.56
C GLY A 431 4.61 -19.36 -28.27
N HIS A 432 5.67 -18.92 -28.94
CA HIS A 432 6.56 -19.80 -29.72
C HIS A 432 7.56 -20.56 -28.84
N GLU A 433 7.84 -21.82 -29.19
CA GLU A 433 8.79 -22.71 -28.48
C GLU A 433 10.26 -22.24 -28.48
N HIS A 434 10.56 -21.13 -29.16
CA HIS A 434 11.89 -20.51 -29.17
C HIS A 434 12.20 -19.76 -27.87
N PHE A 435 11.20 -19.48 -27.03
CA PHE A 435 11.37 -18.81 -25.74
C PHE A 435 10.75 -19.65 -24.63
N ARG A 436 11.39 -19.67 -23.46
CA ARG A 436 10.88 -20.33 -22.26
C ARG A 436 11.01 -19.45 -21.03
N LEU A 437 10.13 -19.69 -20.07
CA LEU A 437 10.15 -19.06 -18.76
C LEU A 437 10.92 -19.95 -17.78
N GLN A 438 11.95 -19.41 -17.12
CA GLN A 438 12.75 -20.09 -16.12
C GLN A 438 12.63 -19.35 -14.78
N PRO A 439 12.31 -19.99 -13.64
CA PRO A 439 12.29 -19.32 -12.35
C PRO A 439 13.70 -18.86 -11.94
N ALA A 440 13.80 -17.64 -11.40
CA ALA A 440 15.04 -17.07 -10.87
C ALA A 440 15.06 -17.10 -9.34
N TYR A 441 14.04 -16.50 -8.72
CA TYR A 441 13.81 -16.44 -7.28
C TYR A 441 12.31 -16.20 -7.02
N ALA A 442 11.89 -16.03 -5.76
CA ALA A 442 10.48 -15.80 -5.43
C ALA A 442 9.90 -14.60 -6.19
N GLY A 443 8.76 -14.79 -6.86
CA GLY A 443 8.11 -13.75 -7.68
C GLY A 443 8.91 -13.27 -8.89
N SER A 444 9.95 -13.98 -9.35
CA SER A 444 10.77 -13.52 -10.48
C SER A 444 11.27 -14.65 -11.39
N TYR A 445 11.19 -14.38 -12.69
CA TYR A 445 11.39 -15.33 -13.77
C TYR A 445 12.24 -14.70 -14.88
N LEU A 446 13.05 -15.51 -15.56
CA LEU A 446 13.79 -15.13 -16.76
C LEU A 446 13.05 -15.62 -17.99
N VAL A 447 12.90 -14.77 -19.01
CA VAL A 447 12.63 -15.23 -20.37
C VAL A 447 13.97 -15.51 -21.04
N VAL A 448 14.17 -16.74 -21.49
CA VAL A 448 15.42 -17.20 -22.14
C VAL A 448 15.15 -17.89 -23.47
N THR A 449 16.13 -17.85 -24.39
CA THR A 449 16.08 -18.57 -25.67
C THR A 449 16.13 -20.09 -25.44
N ALA A 450 15.16 -20.83 -25.97
CA ALA A 450 15.08 -22.29 -25.87
C ALA A 450 15.62 -23.02 -27.12
N ALA A 451 15.77 -22.28 -28.22
CA ALA A 451 16.33 -22.70 -29.51
C ALA A 451 17.17 -21.54 -30.11
N SER A 452 17.84 -21.78 -31.24
CA SER A 452 18.47 -20.72 -32.04
C SER A 452 17.42 -19.79 -32.66
N LEU A 453 17.77 -18.52 -32.82
CA LEU A 453 16.97 -17.54 -33.54
C LEU A 453 17.47 -17.41 -34.99
N ASP A 454 16.67 -16.74 -35.82
CA ASP A 454 16.75 -16.66 -37.29
C ASP A 454 15.73 -15.58 -37.71
N ARG A 455 16.19 -14.40 -38.13
CA ARG A 455 15.38 -13.22 -38.39
C ARG A 455 14.74 -13.26 -39.77
N GLU A 456 15.43 -13.83 -40.75
CA GLU A 456 14.96 -14.02 -42.13
C GLU A 456 13.72 -14.92 -42.14
N ARG A 457 13.68 -15.90 -41.23
CA ARG A 457 12.53 -16.78 -41.01
C ARG A 457 11.49 -16.17 -40.07
N ILE A 458 11.88 -15.60 -38.91
CA ILE A 458 10.93 -15.01 -37.94
C ILE A 458 11.54 -13.80 -37.20
N ALA A 459 11.32 -12.59 -37.73
CA ALA A 459 11.82 -11.33 -37.18
C ALA A 459 11.11 -10.83 -35.88
N GLU A 460 9.87 -11.28 -35.60
CA GLU A 460 9.11 -10.85 -34.42
C GLU A 460 8.26 -11.99 -33.85
N TYR A 461 8.29 -12.15 -32.53
CA TYR A 461 7.52 -13.12 -31.78
C TYR A 461 6.58 -12.40 -30.81
N ASN A 462 5.27 -12.61 -31.00
CA ASN A 462 4.26 -12.12 -30.07
C ASN A 462 3.93 -13.24 -29.06
N LEU A 463 4.34 -13.01 -27.82
CA LEU A 463 4.20 -13.91 -26.68
C LEU A 463 3.17 -13.32 -25.69
N THR A 464 2.73 -14.13 -24.74
CA THR A 464 1.79 -13.73 -23.70
C THR A 464 2.24 -14.28 -22.36
N LEU A 465 2.44 -13.41 -21.38
CA LEU A 465 2.65 -13.79 -19.99
C LEU A 465 1.29 -13.86 -19.28
N VAL A 466 1.07 -14.92 -18.53
CA VAL A 466 -0.11 -15.09 -17.67
C VAL A 466 0.37 -15.33 -16.26
N ALA A 467 -0.04 -14.46 -15.35
CA ALA A 467 0.10 -14.66 -13.91
C ALA A 467 -1.26 -15.03 -13.35
N GLU A 468 -1.30 -16.09 -12.55
CA GLU A 468 -2.51 -16.60 -11.88
C GLU A 468 -2.14 -16.89 -10.43
N ASP A 469 -2.98 -16.48 -9.50
CA ASP A 469 -2.74 -16.63 -8.06
C ASP A 469 -3.03 -18.06 -7.54
N ARG A 470 -3.27 -18.22 -6.24
CA ARG A 470 -3.87 -19.44 -5.65
C ARG A 470 -5.10 -19.13 -4.79
N GLY A 471 -5.79 -18.05 -5.12
CA GLY A 471 -7.06 -17.65 -4.56
C GLY A 471 -8.20 -18.61 -4.87
N MET A 472 -9.34 -18.37 -4.24
CA MET A 472 -10.57 -19.11 -4.45
C MET A 472 -11.78 -18.15 -4.44
N PRO A 473 -12.21 -17.62 -5.61
CA PRO A 473 -11.74 -17.93 -6.96
C PRO A 473 -10.37 -17.34 -7.27
N PRO A 474 -9.57 -17.95 -8.17
CA PRO A 474 -8.29 -17.40 -8.55
C PRO A 474 -8.41 -16.30 -9.60
N LEU A 475 -7.75 -15.17 -9.36
CA LEU A 475 -7.60 -14.05 -10.29
C LEU A 475 -6.39 -14.27 -11.21
N ARG A 476 -6.39 -13.59 -12.35
CA ARG A 476 -5.33 -13.69 -13.36
C ARG A 476 -5.11 -12.40 -14.11
N THR A 477 -3.86 -12.13 -14.42
CA THR A 477 -3.42 -11.03 -15.29
C THR A 477 -2.77 -11.61 -16.54
N VAL A 478 -3.04 -10.98 -17.68
CA VAL A 478 -2.58 -11.41 -19.00
C VAL A 478 -1.87 -10.24 -19.67
N ARG A 479 -0.54 -10.29 -19.78
CA ARG A 479 0.27 -9.21 -20.36
C ARG A 479 0.89 -9.64 -21.70
N PRO A 480 0.57 -8.97 -22.82
CA PRO A 480 1.22 -9.24 -24.11
C PRO A 480 2.67 -8.78 -24.06
N TYR A 481 3.55 -9.54 -24.71
CA TYR A 481 4.99 -9.33 -24.67
C TYR A 481 5.63 -9.67 -26.03
N THR A 482 6.30 -8.70 -26.64
CA THR A 482 6.85 -8.84 -27.99
C THR A 482 8.37 -8.99 -27.92
N VAL A 483 8.92 -10.00 -28.59
CA VAL A 483 10.37 -10.15 -28.76
C VAL A 483 10.70 -9.93 -30.23
N ARG A 484 11.49 -8.91 -30.51
CA ARG A 484 12.06 -8.64 -31.83
C ARG A 484 13.43 -9.27 -31.95
N VAL A 485 13.69 -9.86 -33.11
CA VAL A 485 15.02 -10.35 -33.46
C VAL A 485 15.82 -9.20 -34.06
N GLY A 486 17.01 -8.98 -33.53
CA GLY A 486 18.01 -8.05 -34.04
C GLY A 486 18.86 -8.72 -35.10
N ASP A 487 19.07 -7.98 -36.18
CA ASP A 487 19.80 -8.39 -37.38
C ASP A 487 21.31 -8.53 -37.12
N GLU A 488 21.88 -9.70 -37.43
CA GLU A 488 23.32 -9.91 -37.57
C GLU A 488 23.70 -10.14 -39.05
N ASN A 489 24.91 -9.77 -39.46
CA ASN A 489 25.35 -9.89 -40.87
C ASN A 489 25.87 -11.31 -41.15
N ASP A 490 24.98 -12.30 -41.16
CA ASP A 490 25.33 -13.72 -41.29
C ASP A 490 25.18 -14.27 -42.72
N ASN A 491 24.41 -13.59 -43.58
CA ASN A 491 24.31 -13.90 -45.00
C ASN A 491 25.29 -13.06 -45.84
N ALA A 492 25.51 -13.49 -47.08
CA ALA A 492 26.37 -12.81 -48.03
C ALA A 492 25.64 -12.56 -49.35
N PRO A 493 25.89 -11.45 -50.07
CA PRO A 493 25.11 -11.08 -51.25
C PRO A 493 25.16 -12.15 -52.35
N LEU A 494 24.05 -12.83 -52.59
CA LEU A 494 23.97 -13.97 -53.52
C LEU A 494 23.55 -13.50 -54.92
N PHE A 495 24.44 -13.66 -55.91
CA PHE A 495 24.10 -13.39 -57.31
C PHE A 495 23.00 -14.32 -57.83
N THR A 496 22.06 -13.76 -58.59
CA THR A 496 20.94 -14.52 -59.23
C THR A 496 21.42 -15.58 -60.25
N ARG A 497 22.67 -15.49 -60.70
CA ARG A 497 23.37 -16.49 -61.52
C ARG A 497 24.86 -16.50 -61.16
N PRO A 498 25.55 -17.65 -61.16
CA PRO A 498 27.00 -17.72 -60.96
C PRO A 498 27.78 -17.25 -62.19
N VAL A 499 27.18 -17.39 -63.38
CA VAL A 499 27.73 -16.96 -64.68
C VAL A 499 26.65 -16.20 -65.47
N TYR A 500 27.05 -15.11 -66.12
CA TYR A 500 26.23 -14.33 -67.04
C TYR A 500 26.90 -14.29 -68.42
N ASP A 501 26.38 -15.05 -69.38
CA ASP A 501 26.74 -14.88 -70.79
C ASP A 501 26.15 -13.56 -71.32
N VAL A 502 26.99 -12.74 -71.94
CA VAL A 502 26.63 -11.47 -72.58
C VAL A 502 27.28 -11.43 -73.95
N SER A 503 26.56 -10.96 -74.97
CA SER A 503 27.12 -10.77 -76.31
C SER A 503 27.07 -9.32 -76.74
N VAL A 504 28.21 -8.77 -77.13
CA VAL A 504 28.36 -7.41 -77.65
C VAL A 504 28.92 -7.50 -79.07
N ARG A 505 28.47 -6.66 -80.00
CA ARG A 505 29.17 -6.53 -81.29
C ARG A 505 30.44 -5.73 -81.09
N GLU A 506 31.45 -6.02 -81.89
CA GLU A 506 32.60 -5.11 -81.98
C GLU A 506 32.22 -3.74 -82.56
N ASN A 507 33.18 -2.83 -82.65
CA ASN A 507 32.95 -1.44 -83.07
C ASN A 507 31.84 -0.73 -82.27
N ASN A 508 31.50 -1.23 -81.07
CA ASN A 508 30.51 -0.64 -80.19
C ASN A 508 30.95 0.77 -79.74
N PRO A 509 30.00 1.70 -79.51
CA PRO A 509 30.35 2.98 -78.93
C PRO A 509 30.93 2.80 -77.52
N PRO A 510 31.97 3.57 -77.15
CA PRO A 510 32.36 3.74 -75.76
C PRO A 510 31.18 4.25 -74.93
N GLY A 511 30.97 3.68 -73.73
CA GLY A 511 29.79 3.89 -72.90
C GLY A 511 28.62 2.94 -73.19
N ALA A 512 28.75 1.99 -74.12
CA ALA A 512 27.70 1.01 -74.39
C ALA A 512 27.37 0.16 -73.15
N TYR A 513 26.08 0.06 -72.82
CA TYR A 513 25.57 -0.89 -71.82
C TYR A 513 25.73 -2.34 -72.32
N LEU A 514 26.23 -3.22 -71.45
CA LEU A 514 26.45 -4.64 -71.73
C LEU A 514 25.36 -5.50 -71.06
N ALA A 515 25.29 -5.45 -69.72
CA ALA A 515 24.33 -6.18 -68.91
C ALA A 515 24.26 -5.61 -67.49
N THR A 516 23.17 -5.87 -66.77
CA THR A 516 23.09 -5.68 -65.32
C THR A 516 23.22 -7.03 -64.62
N VAL A 517 24.18 -7.14 -63.69
CA VAL A 517 24.21 -8.25 -62.73
C VAL A 517 23.36 -7.89 -61.51
N ALA A 518 22.74 -8.90 -60.91
CA ALA A 518 21.94 -8.72 -59.69
C ALA A 518 22.37 -9.74 -58.64
N ALA A 519 22.68 -9.24 -57.44
CA ALA A 519 22.76 -10.01 -56.21
C ALA A 519 21.64 -9.59 -55.25
N ARG A 520 21.30 -10.50 -54.33
CA ARG A 520 20.33 -10.27 -53.26
C ARG A 520 20.95 -10.70 -51.95
N ASP A 521 20.74 -9.87 -50.95
CA ASP A 521 21.08 -10.15 -49.57
C ASP A 521 19.77 -10.13 -48.76
N PRO A 522 19.53 -11.10 -47.85
CA PRO A 522 18.29 -11.16 -47.07
C PRO A 522 18.35 -10.35 -45.75
N ASP A 523 19.54 -9.88 -45.36
CA ASP A 523 19.79 -9.18 -44.10
C ASP A 523 19.18 -7.75 -44.12
N LEU A 524 19.14 -7.06 -42.99
CA LEU A 524 18.37 -5.83 -42.83
C LEU A 524 19.22 -4.56 -42.96
N GLY A 525 18.66 -3.55 -43.64
CA GLY A 525 19.19 -2.19 -43.64
C GLY A 525 20.58 -2.08 -44.28
N ARG A 526 21.64 -1.97 -43.47
CA ARG A 526 23.03 -1.84 -43.94
C ARG A 526 23.66 -3.21 -44.24
N ASN A 527 23.25 -4.25 -43.55
CA ASN A 527 23.72 -5.62 -43.78
C ASN A 527 23.17 -6.11 -45.13
N GLY A 528 21.86 -5.97 -45.36
CA GLY A 528 21.27 -6.20 -46.69
C GLY A 528 21.70 -5.25 -47.83
N GLN A 529 22.58 -4.27 -47.59
CA GLN A 529 22.93 -3.23 -48.57
C GLN A 529 24.01 -3.70 -49.55
N VAL A 530 23.59 -4.41 -50.60
CA VAL A 530 24.45 -4.84 -51.70
C VAL A 530 25.13 -3.65 -52.41
N THR A 531 26.44 -3.76 -52.57
CA THR A 531 27.28 -2.89 -53.40
C THR A 531 28.09 -3.73 -54.39
N TYR A 532 28.25 -3.26 -55.63
CA TYR A 532 28.96 -3.98 -56.68
C TYR A 532 30.37 -3.42 -56.92
N ARG A 533 31.32 -4.31 -57.19
CA ARG A 533 32.70 -3.93 -57.49
C ARG A 533 33.29 -4.81 -58.59
N LEU A 534 33.96 -4.20 -59.55
CA LEU A 534 34.80 -4.90 -60.51
C LEU A 534 36.07 -5.43 -59.81
N LEU A 535 36.32 -6.73 -59.90
CA LEU A 535 37.60 -7.32 -59.51
C LEU A 535 38.58 -7.19 -60.66
N GLU A 536 39.80 -6.75 -60.34
CA GLU A 536 40.84 -6.52 -61.34
C GLU A 536 41.47 -7.84 -61.81
N ALA A 537 41.73 -7.94 -63.11
CA ALA A 537 42.45 -9.03 -63.74
C ALA A 537 43.17 -8.53 -65.01
N GLU A 538 44.06 -9.35 -65.57
CA GLU A 538 44.74 -9.07 -66.83
C GLU A 538 43.98 -9.67 -68.03
N VAL A 539 43.83 -8.88 -69.10
CA VAL A 539 43.11 -9.23 -70.33
C VAL A 539 44.08 -9.55 -71.45
N GLY A 540 43.93 -10.75 -72.01
CA GLY A 540 44.67 -11.21 -73.19
C GLY A 540 46.18 -11.30 -73.00
N ARG A 541 46.92 -11.41 -74.10
CA ARG A 541 48.40 -11.50 -74.08
C ARG A 541 49.10 -10.13 -73.92
N ALA A 542 48.34 -9.04 -73.86
CA ALA A 542 48.86 -7.67 -73.86
C ALA A 542 48.95 -7.02 -72.47
N GLY A 543 48.47 -7.70 -71.41
CA GLY A 543 48.58 -7.22 -70.02
C GLY A 543 47.70 -6.00 -69.69
N GLY A 544 46.57 -5.83 -70.39
CA GLY A 544 45.63 -4.74 -70.11
C GLY A 544 44.71 -5.06 -68.93
N ALA A 545 44.54 -4.15 -67.99
CA ALA A 545 43.61 -4.32 -66.86
C ALA A 545 42.13 -4.32 -67.31
N VAL A 546 41.30 -5.22 -66.75
CA VAL A 546 39.84 -5.31 -67.06
C VAL A 546 39.13 -3.98 -66.84
N SER A 547 39.51 -3.22 -65.81
CA SER A 547 38.97 -1.87 -65.54
C SER A 547 39.21 -0.83 -66.63
N THR A 548 40.03 -1.15 -67.64
CA THR A 548 40.22 -0.30 -68.84
C THR A 548 39.32 -0.70 -70.01
N TYR A 549 38.64 -1.84 -69.93
CA TYR A 549 37.67 -2.35 -70.92
C TYR A 549 36.23 -2.13 -70.47
N VAL A 550 35.93 -2.31 -69.17
CA VAL A 550 34.58 -2.21 -68.62
C VAL A 550 34.56 -1.48 -67.27
N SER A 551 33.42 -0.86 -66.96
CA SER A 551 33.07 -0.38 -65.62
C SER A 551 31.81 -1.07 -65.12
N VAL A 552 31.59 -1.05 -63.80
CA VAL A 552 30.33 -1.45 -63.17
C VAL A 552 29.82 -0.32 -62.27
N ASP A 553 28.53 -0.06 -62.33
CA ASP A 553 27.83 0.84 -61.40
C ASP A 553 27.72 0.15 -60.02
N PRO A 554 28.28 0.75 -58.94
CA PRO A 554 28.33 0.11 -57.63
C PRO A 554 26.97 0.01 -56.93
N ALA A 555 25.95 0.73 -57.39
CA ALA A 555 24.60 0.70 -56.82
C ALA A 555 23.62 -0.12 -57.68
N THR A 556 23.69 -0.02 -59.01
CA THR A 556 22.74 -0.70 -59.91
C THR A 556 23.24 -2.03 -60.47
N GLY A 557 24.54 -2.33 -60.39
CA GLY A 557 25.13 -3.53 -61.01
C GLY A 557 25.17 -3.50 -62.54
N ALA A 558 24.84 -2.36 -63.17
CA ALA A 558 24.94 -2.17 -64.61
C ALA A 558 26.41 -2.09 -65.06
N ILE A 559 26.76 -2.88 -66.08
CA ILE A 559 28.11 -2.99 -66.66
C ILE A 559 28.13 -2.27 -68.01
N TYR A 560 29.15 -1.43 -68.21
CA TYR A 560 29.33 -0.62 -69.42
C TYR A 560 30.70 -0.88 -70.05
N ALA A 561 30.76 -0.92 -71.37
CA ALA A 561 32.02 -0.94 -72.12
C ALA A 561 32.65 0.47 -72.12
N LEU A 562 33.91 0.58 -71.72
CA LEU A 562 34.65 1.85 -71.69
C LEU A 562 35.34 2.18 -73.04
N ARG A 563 35.33 1.23 -73.97
CA ARG A 563 35.91 1.34 -75.32
C ARG A 563 35.09 0.55 -76.33
N SER A 564 35.40 0.72 -77.62
CA SER A 564 35.05 -0.26 -78.65
C SER A 564 35.83 -1.56 -78.42
N PHE A 565 35.15 -2.69 -78.59
CA PHE A 565 35.78 -3.97 -78.80
C PHE A 565 36.13 -4.17 -80.29
N ASP A 566 37.02 -5.14 -80.51
CA ASP A 566 37.73 -5.50 -81.74
C ASP A 566 37.86 -7.02 -81.65
N TYR A 567 37.28 -7.76 -82.60
CA TYR A 567 37.11 -9.21 -82.53
C TYR A 567 38.43 -9.93 -82.80
N GLU A 568 39.25 -9.40 -83.71
CA GLU A 568 40.57 -9.93 -84.10
C GLU A 568 41.53 -9.91 -82.90
N ALA A 569 41.45 -8.87 -82.08
CA ALA A 569 42.23 -8.70 -80.86
C ALA A 569 41.62 -9.40 -79.64
N LEU A 570 40.28 -9.39 -79.46
CA LEU A 570 39.64 -9.85 -78.21
C LEU A 570 38.22 -10.45 -78.40
N ARG A 571 38.17 -11.70 -78.84
CA ARG A 571 36.91 -12.48 -79.02
C ARG A 571 36.08 -12.71 -77.75
N GLN A 572 36.69 -12.73 -76.57
CA GLN A 572 35.99 -12.92 -75.29
C GLN A 572 36.72 -12.20 -74.15
N LEU A 573 35.95 -11.51 -73.30
CA LEU A 573 36.40 -10.86 -72.07
C LEU A 573 35.66 -11.46 -70.87
N ASP A 574 36.40 -12.12 -69.98
CA ASP A 574 35.88 -12.69 -68.75
C ASP A 574 36.00 -11.68 -67.60
N VAL A 575 34.87 -11.09 -67.19
CA VAL A 575 34.77 -10.03 -66.18
C VAL A 575 34.28 -10.62 -64.88
N ARG A 576 35.02 -10.45 -63.77
CA ARG A 576 34.58 -10.94 -62.45
C ARG A 576 34.04 -9.78 -61.60
N ILE A 577 32.76 -9.85 -61.23
CA ILE A 577 32.11 -8.85 -60.37
C ILE A 577 31.97 -9.43 -58.97
N GLN A 578 32.41 -8.67 -57.97
CA GLN A 578 32.12 -8.91 -56.55
C GLN A 578 30.83 -8.17 -56.17
N ALA A 579 29.99 -8.80 -55.36
CA ALA A 579 28.93 -8.12 -54.61
C ALA A 579 29.28 -8.22 -53.13
N SER A 580 29.25 -7.11 -52.42
CA SER A 580 29.58 -6.99 -51.00
C SER A 580 28.52 -6.20 -50.25
N ASP A 581 28.20 -6.62 -49.04
CA ASP A 581 27.24 -5.91 -48.17
C ASP A 581 27.83 -4.58 -47.62
N GLY A 582 27.04 -3.91 -46.78
CA GLY A 582 27.52 -2.83 -45.91
C GLY A 582 27.90 -3.30 -44.50
N GLY A 583 28.09 -4.60 -44.28
CA GLY A 583 28.23 -5.26 -42.98
C GLY A 583 29.47 -4.87 -42.18
N SER A 584 29.58 -5.47 -40.98
CA SER A 584 30.77 -5.38 -40.12
C SER A 584 30.85 -6.62 -39.20
N PRO A 585 31.53 -7.72 -39.62
CA PRO A 585 32.36 -7.85 -40.82
C PRO A 585 31.57 -7.74 -42.13
N GLN A 586 32.24 -7.29 -43.19
CA GLN A 586 31.67 -7.26 -44.54
C GLN A 586 31.80 -8.64 -45.19
N LEU A 587 30.69 -9.23 -45.63
CA LEU A 587 30.65 -10.46 -46.42
C LEU A 587 30.49 -10.12 -47.91
N SER A 588 30.82 -11.08 -48.76
CA SER A 588 30.77 -10.89 -50.22
C SER A 588 30.77 -12.20 -51.00
N SER A 589 30.25 -12.14 -52.22
CA SER A 589 30.38 -13.21 -53.22
C SER A 589 30.88 -12.67 -54.56
N SER A 590 31.12 -13.53 -55.54
CA SER A 590 31.53 -13.09 -56.88
C SER A 590 30.89 -13.93 -57.99
N ALA A 591 30.41 -13.28 -59.04
CA ALA A 591 29.96 -13.92 -60.27
C ALA A 591 30.90 -13.62 -61.45
N LEU A 592 30.85 -14.49 -62.47
CA LEU A 592 31.55 -14.31 -63.74
C LEU A 592 30.58 -13.74 -64.78
N VAL A 593 31.03 -12.77 -65.57
CA VAL A 593 30.31 -12.25 -66.74
C VAL A 593 31.19 -12.50 -67.96
N GLN A 594 30.75 -13.40 -68.84
CA GLN A 594 31.47 -13.75 -70.05
C GLN A 594 30.96 -12.87 -71.19
N VAL A 595 31.71 -11.81 -71.49
CA VAL A 595 31.41 -10.88 -72.58
C VAL A 595 32.01 -11.45 -73.86
N ARG A 596 31.17 -12.06 -74.69
CA ARG A 596 31.51 -12.59 -76.01
C ARG A 596 31.42 -11.44 -77.01
N VAL A 597 32.51 -11.15 -77.71
CA VAL A 597 32.50 -10.19 -78.82
C VAL A 597 31.95 -10.90 -80.06
N LEU A 598 31.10 -10.22 -80.81
CA LEU A 598 30.48 -10.69 -82.04
C LEU A 598 31.05 -9.92 -83.23
N ASP A 599 31.78 -10.69 -84.02
CA ASP A 599 32.27 -10.46 -85.37
C ASP A 599 31.29 -9.66 -86.28
N GLN A 600 31.84 -8.67 -86.98
CA GLN A 600 31.18 -7.84 -87.99
C GLN A 600 32.07 -7.73 -89.24
N ASN A 601 31.45 -7.62 -90.42
CA ASN A 601 32.19 -7.53 -91.69
C ASN A 601 32.79 -6.13 -91.88
N ASP A 602 33.96 -5.86 -91.31
CA ASP A 602 34.64 -4.56 -91.40
C ASP A 602 36.06 -4.61 -92.00
N HIS A 603 36.71 -5.78 -92.03
CA HIS A 603 37.84 -6.02 -92.92
C HIS A 603 37.36 -6.43 -94.32
N ALA A 604 38.20 -6.13 -95.32
CA ALA A 604 37.92 -6.48 -96.70
C ALA A 604 38.98 -7.48 -97.22
N PRO A 605 38.60 -8.47 -98.05
CA PRO A 605 39.50 -9.53 -98.50
C PRO A 605 40.86 -9.03 -99.03
N VAL A 606 41.96 -9.35 -98.36
CA VAL A 606 43.31 -8.90 -98.77
C VAL A 606 43.97 -9.94 -99.67
N LEU A 607 44.39 -9.54 -100.88
CA LEU A 607 45.18 -10.36 -101.79
C LEU A 607 46.60 -10.57 -101.27
N VAL A 608 46.97 -11.83 -101.00
CA VAL A 608 48.27 -12.20 -100.41
C VAL A 608 49.23 -12.68 -101.49
N HIS A 609 48.81 -13.63 -102.33
CA HIS A 609 49.65 -14.25 -103.36
C HIS A 609 48.87 -14.48 -104.67
N PRO A 610 49.37 -14.02 -105.85
CA PRO A 610 50.49 -13.08 -105.99
C PRO A 610 50.14 -11.75 -105.32
N ALA A 611 51.15 -11.04 -104.81
CA ALA A 611 50.95 -9.71 -104.24
C ALA A 611 50.75 -8.69 -105.38
N PRO A 612 49.68 -7.86 -105.38
CA PRO A 612 49.41 -6.93 -106.46
C PRO A 612 50.38 -5.75 -106.46
N ALA A 613 51.05 -5.51 -107.58
CA ALA A 613 51.87 -4.32 -107.78
C ALA A 613 50.96 -3.15 -108.22
N ASN A 614 50.83 -2.11 -107.39
CA ASN A 614 49.96 -0.95 -107.67
C ASN A 614 48.51 -1.32 -108.06
N GLY A 615 47.95 -2.38 -107.48
CA GLY A 615 46.60 -2.86 -107.79
C GLY A 615 46.47 -3.73 -109.06
N SER A 616 47.58 -4.07 -109.72
CA SER A 616 47.60 -5.02 -110.84
C SER A 616 48.33 -6.33 -110.50
N LEU A 617 47.95 -7.39 -111.21
CA LEU A 617 48.54 -8.73 -111.13
C LEU A 617 48.93 -9.17 -112.54
N GLU A 618 50.21 -9.42 -112.79
CA GLU A 618 50.65 -10.02 -114.05
C GLU A 618 50.75 -11.54 -113.92
N VAL A 619 50.14 -12.26 -114.86
CA VAL A 619 50.13 -13.72 -114.91
C VAL A 619 50.71 -14.17 -116.24
N ALA A 620 51.89 -14.79 -116.20
CA ALA A 620 52.52 -15.35 -117.39
C ALA A 620 51.81 -16.65 -117.81
N VAL A 621 51.29 -16.68 -119.04
CA VAL A 621 50.62 -17.85 -119.63
C VAL A 621 51.49 -18.38 -120.75
N LEU A 622 51.69 -19.69 -120.86
CA LEU A 622 52.43 -20.27 -121.98
C LEU A 622 51.50 -20.34 -123.21
N GLY A 623 51.98 -19.92 -124.39
CA GLY A 623 51.19 -20.03 -125.64
C GLY A 623 50.85 -21.47 -126.07
N ARG A 624 51.33 -22.48 -125.34
CA ARG A 624 51.05 -23.91 -125.51
C ARG A 624 50.25 -24.52 -124.34
N THR A 625 49.72 -23.70 -123.44
CA THR A 625 48.86 -24.14 -122.34
C THR A 625 47.60 -24.81 -122.90
N ALA A 626 47.29 -26.02 -122.43
CA ALA A 626 46.11 -26.74 -122.87
C ALA A 626 44.82 -26.12 -122.28
N ARG A 627 43.71 -26.24 -123.01
CA ARG A 627 42.39 -25.89 -122.47
C ARG A 627 42.10 -26.69 -121.19
N ASP A 628 41.34 -26.07 -120.29
CA ASP A 628 40.91 -26.63 -119.00
C ASP A 628 42.07 -26.94 -118.03
N SER A 629 43.28 -26.39 -118.28
CA SER A 629 44.43 -26.46 -117.36
C SER A 629 44.61 -25.18 -116.52
N ALA A 630 45.12 -25.36 -115.29
CA ALA A 630 45.35 -24.27 -114.35
C ALA A 630 46.56 -23.40 -114.77
N VAL A 631 46.34 -22.09 -114.77
CA VAL A 631 47.29 -21.07 -115.24
C VAL A 631 47.97 -20.36 -114.08
N ALA A 632 47.19 -20.04 -113.04
CA ALA A 632 47.66 -19.43 -111.81
C ALA A 632 46.69 -19.76 -110.67
N ARG A 633 47.13 -19.55 -109.43
CA ARG A 633 46.24 -19.60 -108.27
C ARG A 633 46.43 -18.36 -107.43
N VAL A 634 45.33 -17.67 -107.16
CA VAL A 634 45.26 -16.51 -106.28
C VAL A 634 44.88 -16.96 -104.88
N GLN A 635 45.47 -16.34 -103.88
CA GLN A 635 45.19 -16.51 -102.47
C GLN A 635 44.90 -15.15 -101.87
N ALA A 636 43.70 -14.99 -101.32
CA ALA A 636 43.36 -13.91 -100.41
C ALA A 636 43.29 -14.43 -98.97
N ARG A 637 43.22 -13.51 -98.02
CA ARG A 637 42.86 -13.75 -96.62
C ARG A 637 41.89 -12.68 -96.19
N ASP A 638 40.95 -13.05 -95.34
CA ASP A 638 40.28 -12.09 -94.48
C ASP A 638 40.84 -12.13 -93.06
N ALA A 639 40.44 -11.16 -92.25
CA ALA A 639 40.66 -11.14 -90.81
C ALA A 639 39.45 -11.69 -90.04
N ASP A 640 38.25 -11.28 -90.47
CA ASP A 640 36.94 -11.64 -89.95
C ASP A 640 36.67 -13.16 -90.05
N ASP A 641 35.73 -13.68 -89.25
CA ASP A 641 35.46 -15.11 -89.10
C ASP A 641 34.11 -15.55 -89.74
N GLY A 642 33.89 -16.87 -89.79
CA GLY A 642 32.66 -17.48 -90.25
C GLY A 642 32.31 -17.10 -91.70
N ALA A 643 31.20 -16.37 -91.86
CA ALA A 643 30.72 -15.93 -93.17
C ALA A 643 31.38 -14.62 -93.64
N ASN A 644 31.83 -13.79 -92.70
CA ASN A 644 32.54 -12.55 -93.00
C ASN A 644 33.98 -12.87 -93.48
N GLY A 645 34.57 -13.97 -92.97
CA GLY A 645 35.77 -14.58 -93.55
C GLY A 645 35.56 -15.48 -94.79
N GLU A 646 34.34 -15.70 -95.31
CA GLU A 646 34.10 -16.69 -96.38
C GLU A 646 34.41 -16.15 -97.79
N LEU A 647 35.68 -16.22 -98.17
CA LEU A 647 36.20 -15.77 -99.46
C LEU A 647 35.54 -16.42 -100.69
N ALA A 648 34.99 -15.58 -101.56
CA ALA A 648 34.55 -15.91 -102.91
C ALA A 648 35.36 -15.14 -103.97
N PHE A 649 35.71 -15.83 -105.05
CA PHE A 649 36.56 -15.31 -106.13
C PHE A 649 35.78 -15.26 -107.46
N ASP A 650 35.67 -14.09 -108.09
CA ASP A 650 34.98 -13.90 -109.37
C ASP A 650 35.85 -13.06 -110.35
N LEU A 651 35.79 -13.35 -111.66
CA LEU A 651 36.68 -12.76 -112.68
C LEU A 651 35.89 -11.99 -113.75
N LEU A 652 35.68 -10.70 -113.50
CA LEU A 652 34.80 -9.80 -114.25
C LEU A 652 35.55 -9.05 -115.37
N GLN A 653 34.79 -8.35 -116.22
CA GLN A 653 35.30 -7.41 -117.24
C GLN A 653 36.46 -7.95 -118.10
N GLN A 654 36.31 -9.17 -118.61
CA GLN A 654 37.34 -9.82 -119.44
C GLN A 654 37.37 -9.25 -120.87
N GLU A 655 38.54 -8.81 -121.33
CA GLU A 655 38.78 -8.40 -122.72
C GLU A 655 40.03 -9.07 -123.33
N PRO A 656 39.89 -9.77 -124.49
CA PRO A 656 38.64 -10.27 -125.07
C PRO A 656 37.91 -11.25 -124.13
N ARG A 657 36.59 -11.43 -124.33
CA ARG A 657 35.70 -12.12 -123.39
C ARG A 657 35.98 -13.62 -123.25
N GLU A 658 35.78 -14.13 -122.03
CA GLU A 658 35.65 -15.55 -121.67
C GLU A 658 36.88 -16.45 -121.95
N ALA A 659 38.06 -15.86 -122.09
CA ALA A 659 39.31 -16.59 -122.23
C ALA A 659 39.72 -17.38 -120.97
N PHE A 660 39.32 -16.91 -119.78
CA PHE A 660 39.69 -17.51 -118.48
C PHE A 660 38.48 -17.67 -117.55
N ALA A 661 38.50 -18.69 -116.71
CA ALA A 661 37.58 -18.86 -115.58
C ALA A 661 38.35 -18.94 -114.25
N ILE A 662 37.68 -18.63 -113.14
CA ILE A 662 38.25 -18.77 -111.79
C ILE A 662 37.36 -19.69 -110.93
N GLY A 663 37.99 -20.58 -110.15
CA GLY A 663 37.30 -21.44 -109.21
C GLY A 663 36.82 -20.65 -107.99
N ARG A 664 35.51 -20.41 -107.90
CA ARG A 664 34.88 -19.46 -106.93
C ARG A 664 35.25 -19.66 -105.46
N ARG A 665 35.67 -20.87 -105.06
CA ARG A 665 36.12 -21.20 -103.68
C ARG A 665 37.62 -21.56 -103.58
N THR A 666 38.34 -21.68 -104.70
CA THR A 666 39.73 -22.17 -104.74
C THR A 666 40.75 -21.09 -105.10
N GLY A 667 40.30 -20.00 -105.74
CA GLY A 667 41.15 -18.95 -106.31
C GLY A 667 41.95 -19.41 -107.54
N GLU A 668 41.68 -20.60 -108.06
CA GLU A 668 42.43 -21.22 -109.15
C GLU A 668 41.90 -20.74 -110.52
N ILE A 669 42.78 -20.15 -111.33
CA ILE A 669 42.44 -19.59 -112.65
C ILE A 669 42.78 -20.63 -113.71
N VAL A 670 41.81 -20.95 -114.55
CA VAL A 670 41.85 -22.01 -115.58
C VAL A 670 41.63 -21.39 -116.96
N LEU A 671 42.37 -21.88 -117.96
CA LEU A 671 42.21 -21.44 -119.35
C LEU A 671 40.99 -22.09 -120.00
N THR A 672 39.95 -21.31 -120.32
CA THR A 672 38.72 -21.80 -120.97
C THR A 672 38.71 -21.61 -122.49
N GLY A 673 39.48 -20.64 -122.99
CA GLY A 673 39.72 -20.41 -124.42
C GLY A 673 40.82 -21.31 -125.01
N ASP A 674 41.15 -21.05 -126.27
CA ASP A 674 42.33 -21.62 -126.96
C ASP A 674 43.31 -20.48 -127.27
N LEU A 675 44.58 -20.65 -126.90
CA LEU A 675 45.66 -19.68 -127.12
C LEU A 675 46.61 -20.08 -128.26
N SER A 676 46.37 -21.20 -128.94
CA SER A 676 47.28 -21.79 -129.94
C SER A 676 47.56 -20.90 -131.16
N GLN A 677 46.76 -19.86 -131.40
CA GLN A 677 46.94 -18.88 -132.48
C GLN A 677 47.32 -17.47 -131.99
N GLU A 678 47.45 -17.25 -130.67
CA GLU A 678 47.75 -15.93 -130.10
C GLU A 678 49.26 -15.66 -130.01
N LEU A 679 49.66 -14.44 -130.34
CA LEU A 679 51.08 -14.08 -130.46
C LEU A 679 51.74 -13.92 -129.08
N PRO A 680 53.01 -14.31 -128.90
CA PRO A 680 53.79 -13.95 -127.72
C PRO A 680 53.81 -12.43 -127.51
N GLY A 681 53.54 -11.98 -126.28
CA GLY A 681 53.33 -10.57 -125.93
C GLY A 681 51.87 -10.12 -125.99
N ARG A 682 50.92 -10.97 -126.41
CA ARG A 682 49.48 -10.70 -126.26
C ARG A 682 49.12 -10.58 -124.77
N VAL A 683 48.32 -9.58 -124.43
CA VAL A 683 47.80 -9.36 -123.08
C VAL A 683 46.27 -9.43 -123.09
N PHE A 684 45.71 -10.31 -122.26
CA PHE A 684 44.29 -10.33 -121.92
C PHE A 684 44.10 -9.61 -120.59
N ARG A 685 43.05 -8.80 -120.45
CA ARG A 685 42.77 -8.06 -119.22
C ARG A 685 41.48 -8.55 -118.58
N ALA A 686 41.47 -8.60 -117.25
CA ALA A 686 40.29 -8.92 -116.45
C ALA A 686 40.35 -8.17 -115.11
N LEU A 687 39.19 -7.97 -114.49
CA LEU A 687 39.07 -7.48 -113.12
C LEU A 687 38.80 -8.68 -112.21
N LEU A 688 39.82 -9.13 -111.47
CA LEU A 688 39.59 -10.03 -110.35
C LEU A 688 38.85 -9.26 -109.26
N VAL A 689 37.79 -9.84 -108.72
CA VAL A 689 37.15 -9.41 -107.49
C VAL A 689 37.20 -10.57 -106.51
N VAL A 690 37.61 -10.29 -105.28
CA VAL A 690 37.46 -11.18 -104.14
C VAL A 690 36.49 -10.49 -103.19
N SER A 691 35.37 -11.15 -102.88
CA SER A 691 34.40 -10.70 -101.89
C SER A 691 34.29 -11.73 -100.76
N ASP A 692 33.90 -11.28 -99.58
CA ASP A 692 33.44 -12.16 -98.52
C ASP A 692 32.00 -12.69 -98.75
N GLY A 693 31.44 -13.34 -97.73
CA GLY A 693 30.04 -13.76 -97.63
C GLY A 693 29.19 -12.90 -96.67
N GLY A 694 29.72 -11.77 -96.21
CA GLY A 694 29.15 -10.90 -95.18
C GLY A 694 27.97 -10.04 -95.65
N ARG A 695 27.49 -9.18 -94.73
CA ARG A 695 26.31 -8.33 -94.94
C ARG A 695 26.43 -6.96 -94.25
N PRO A 696 26.74 -5.88 -94.99
CA PRO A 696 27.06 -5.86 -96.43
C PRO A 696 28.36 -6.64 -96.72
N PRO A 697 28.49 -7.26 -97.90
CA PRO A 697 29.75 -7.86 -98.28
C PRO A 697 30.76 -6.77 -98.69
N LEU A 698 32.00 -6.92 -98.24
CA LEU A 698 33.14 -6.13 -98.69
C LEU A 698 33.87 -6.88 -99.81
N SER A 699 34.72 -6.16 -100.55
CA SER A 699 35.45 -6.75 -101.67
C SER A 699 36.67 -5.95 -102.07
N THR A 700 37.76 -6.65 -102.38
CA THR A 700 38.95 -6.08 -103.02
C THR A 700 38.97 -6.46 -104.50
N SER A 701 39.36 -5.53 -105.36
CA SER A 701 39.52 -5.79 -106.79
C SER A 701 40.95 -5.51 -107.27
N ALA A 702 41.42 -6.28 -108.25
CA ALA A 702 42.73 -6.14 -108.85
C ALA A 702 42.68 -6.38 -110.36
N ALA A 703 43.42 -5.58 -111.12
CA ALA A 703 43.50 -5.70 -112.57
C ALA A 703 44.47 -6.83 -112.96
N VAL A 704 43.94 -7.98 -113.40
CA VAL A 704 44.76 -9.11 -113.85
C VAL A 704 45.09 -8.95 -115.33
N SER A 705 46.38 -9.03 -115.65
CA SER A 705 46.91 -9.03 -117.01
C SER A 705 47.55 -10.39 -117.31
N PHE A 706 46.89 -11.20 -118.13
CA PHE A 706 47.41 -12.48 -118.59
C PHE A 706 48.28 -12.27 -119.82
N VAL A 707 49.58 -12.51 -119.70
CA VAL A 707 50.57 -12.24 -120.75
C VAL A 707 50.99 -13.55 -121.41
N VAL A 708 50.76 -13.69 -122.72
CA VAL A 708 51.17 -14.87 -123.49
C VAL A 708 52.68 -14.87 -123.70
N THR A 709 53.35 -15.94 -123.27
CA THR A 709 54.81 -16.08 -123.28
C THR A 709 55.27 -17.20 -124.20
N ALA A 710 56.41 -16.96 -124.87
CA ALA A 710 57.11 -17.98 -125.63
C ALA A 710 57.89 -18.89 -124.67
N GLY A 711 57.41 -20.11 -124.46
CA GLY A 711 57.85 -20.97 -123.36
C GLY A 711 59.24 -21.58 -123.50
N GLY A 712 60.26 -20.88 -123.00
CA GLY A 712 61.59 -21.43 -122.69
C GLY A 712 61.68 -21.98 -121.26
N GLU A 713 62.54 -22.97 -121.03
CA GLU A 713 62.69 -23.66 -119.74
C GLU A 713 63.73 -22.98 -118.83
N ARG A 714 63.46 -22.96 -117.51
CA ARG A 714 64.45 -23.14 -116.42
C ARG A 714 63.78 -23.29 -115.05
N GLY A 715 64.34 -24.13 -114.19
CA GLY A 715 64.07 -24.16 -112.74
C GLY A 715 64.80 -23.04 -111.98
N PRO A 716 64.97 -23.12 -110.64
CA PRO A 716 65.58 -24.28 -109.97
C PRO A 716 64.94 -24.68 -108.60
N GLU A 717 65.69 -25.39 -107.76
CA GLU A 717 65.26 -26.12 -106.55
C GLU A 717 65.64 -25.45 -105.21
N GLY A 718 64.76 -25.57 -104.18
CA GLY A 718 65.07 -25.52 -102.73
C GLY A 718 65.82 -24.29 -102.16
N PRO A 719 66.40 -24.36 -100.94
CA PRO A 719 66.17 -25.25 -99.79
C PRO A 719 65.55 -24.48 -98.57
N GLY A 720 65.50 -24.96 -97.31
CA GLY A 720 66.55 -24.96 -96.26
C GLY A 720 66.82 -23.56 -95.63
N SER A 721 67.03 -23.33 -94.32
CA SER A 721 67.20 -24.20 -93.12
C SER A 721 67.06 -23.39 -91.79
N ALA A 722 67.42 -24.00 -90.64
CA ALA A 722 67.48 -23.57 -89.21
C ALA A 722 67.98 -22.13 -88.87
N GLY A 723 67.90 -21.60 -87.62
CA GLY A 723 67.37 -22.09 -86.31
C GLY A 723 68.04 -21.40 -85.08
N GLY A 724 67.75 -21.87 -83.84
CA GLY A 724 68.44 -21.51 -82.57
C GLY A 724 67.62 -20.67 -81.57
N THR A 725 67.63 -20.75 -80.22
CA THR A 725 68.55 -21.25 -79.12
C THR A 725 69.86 -20.48 -78.97
N GLU A 726 70.42 -20.10 -77.80
CA GLU A 726 70.11 -20.17 -76.34
C GLU A 726 71.16 -19.25 -75.58
N ARG A 727 71.26 -18.95 -74.25
CA ARG A 727 70.52 -19.15 -72.97
C ARG A 727 71.25 -18.46 -71.78
N SER A 728 70.57 -18.22 -70.63
CA SER A 728 71.11 -17.89 -69.27
C SER A 728 71.93 -16.58 -69.06
N ARG A 729 72.20 -16.03 -67.86
CA ARG A 729 71.61 -15.81 -66.50
C ARG A 729 72.73 -15.01 -65.68
N PRO A 730 72.70 -14.71 -64.36
CA PRO A 730 73.32 -13.50 -63.75
C PRO A 730 74.51 -13.85 -62.79
N PRO A 731 74.87 -13.18 -61.65
CA PRO A 731 74.46 -11.88 -61.01
C PRO A 731 75.62 -11.02 -60.34
N GLY A 732 75.29 -9.94 -59.61
CA GLY A 732 75.85 -9.76 -58.24
C GLY A 732 76.56 -8.48 -57.71
N SER A 733 75.83 -7.40 -57.39
CA SER A 733 75.93 -6.60 -56.12
C SER A 733 77.07 -5.57 -55.77
N ARG A 734 76.67 -4.53 -54.99
CA ARG A 734 77.35 -3.76 -53.89
C ARG A 734 78.21 -2.46 -54.12
N LEU A 735 77.96 -1.49 -53.19
CA LEU A 735 78.84 -0.48 -52.51
C LEU A 735 79.08 0.97 -53.04
N GLY A 736 79.08 1.94 -52.10
CA GLY A 736 79.61 3.34 -52.18
C GLY A 736 78.64 4.43 -52.73
N ALA A 737 78.28 5.57 -52.11
CA ALA A 737 78.54 6.29 -50.84
C ALA A 737 79.60 7.44 -50.78
N SER A 738 79.13 8.70 -50.89
CA SER A 738 79.78 9.93 -50.37
C SER A 738 78.81 11.14 -50.31
N GLY A 739 79.06 12.13 -49.42
CA GLY A 739 78.33 13.41 -49.29
C GLY A 739 79.16 14.62 -49.77
N PRO A 740 78.97 15.88 -49.28
CA PRO A 740 78.40 16.28 -47.97
C PRO A 740 77.54 17.59 -47.91
N ALA A 741 77.08 17.95 -46.69
CA ALA A 741 76.88 19.32 -46.15
C ALA A 741 75.78 20.24 -46.78
N LEU A 742 75.06 21.14 -46.09
CA LEU A 742 74.85 21.61 -44.68
C LEU A 742 73.59 22.57 -44.75
N GLN A 743 72.85 23.09 -43.76
CA GLN A 743 72.49 22.89 -42.33
C GLN A 743 71.34 23.91 -42.03
N TRP A 744 70.52 23.92 -40.97
CA TRP A 744 70.27 23.05 -39.79
C TRP A 744 68.81 22.51 -39.88
N ASP A 745 67.85 22.48 -38.91
CA ASP A 745 67.79 22.80 -37.47
C ASP A 745 66.63 22.09 -36.72
N THR A 746 66.68 22.07 -35.37
CA THR A 746 65.72 21.43 -34.42
C THR A 746 65.94 21.96 -32.98
N PRO A 747 65.14 21.63 -31.92
CA PRO A 747 63.87 20.89 -31.85
C PRO A 747 62.75 21.58 -31.02
N LEU A 748 61.49 21.15 -31.17
CA LEU A 748 60.37 21.54 -30.26
C LEU A 748 60.02 20.47 -29.20
N ILE A 749 60.51 19.24 -29.35
CA ILE A 749 59.93 18.04 -28.72
C ILE A 749 60.37 17.82 -27.26
N VAL A 750 61.50 18.38 -26.83
CA VAL A 750 62.06 18.14 -25.48
C VAL A 750 61.29 18.87 -24.37
N ILE A 751 60.65 20.00 -24.66
CA ILE A 751 59.97 20.84 -23.66
C ILE A 751 58.68 20.18 -23.14
N ILE A 752 57.94 19.49 -24.00
CA ILE A 752 56.61 18.94 -23.67
C ILE A 752 56.71 17.77 -22.67
N VAL A 753 57.76 16.96 -22.75
CA VAL A 753 57.93 15.75 -21.92
C VAL A 753 58.29 16.09 -20.46
N LEU A 754 58.95 17.22 -20.21
CA LEU A 754 59.40 17.62 -18.86
C LEU A 754 58.34 18.36 -18.04
N ALA A 755 57.27 18.88 -18.67
CA ALA A 755 56.21 19.59 -17.96
C ALA A 755 55.23 18.64 -17.22
N GLY A 756 55.03 17.42 -17.71
CA GLY A 756 54.02 16.48 -17.21
C GLY A 756 54.40 15.71 -15.93
N SER A 757 55.68 15.67 -15.55
CA SER A 757 56.15 14.88 -14.40
C SER A 757 56.02 15.60 -13.06
N CYS A 758 56.16 16.93 -13.02
CA CYS A 758 56.07 17.71 -11.78
C CYS A 758 54.64 17.80 -11.20
N THR A 759 53.61 17.79 -12.04
CA THR A 759 52.21 17.93 -11.60
C THR A 759 51.69 16.69 -10.87
N LEU A 760 52.01 15.51 -11.37
CA LEU A 760 51.64 14.23 -10.74
C LEU A 760 52.34 14.03 -9.39
N LEU A 761 53.59 14.47 -9.25
CA LEU A 761 54.33 14.38 -7.99
C LEU A 761 53.69 15.25 -6.88
N LEU A 762 53.21 16.44 -7.24
CA LEU A 762 52.61 17.38 -6.29
C LEU A 762 51.27 16.86 -5.73
N ALA A 763 50.43 16.26 -6.58
CA ALA A 763 49.15 15.69 -6.19
C ALA A 763 49.30 14.52 -5.18
N ALA A 764 50.30 13.65 -5.39
CA ALA A 764 50.59 12.54 -4.49
C ALA A 764 51.00 13.01 -3.08
N ILE A 765 51.80 14.08 -2.98
CA ILE A 765 52.25 14.65 -1.70
C ILE A 765 51.05 15.22 -0.91
N ILE A 766 50.12 15.91 -1.58
CA ILE A 766 48.92 16.47 -0.95
C ILE A 766 48.01 15.35 -0.41
N ALA A 767 47.80 14.27 -1.18
CA ALA A 767 47.02 13.12 -0.74
C ALA A 767 47.59 12.50 0.56
N ILE A 768 48.90 12.21 0.58
CA ILE A 768 49.59 11.60 1.73
C ILE A 768 49.54 12.52 2.97
N ALA A 769 49.62 13.84 2.80
CA ALA A 769 49.52 14.80 3.90
C ALA A 769 48.13 14.78 4.56
N THR A 770 47.05 14.64 3.78
CA THR A 770 45.67 14.69 4.31
C THR A 770 45.27 13.43 5.11
N THR A 771 45.85 12.27 4.83
CA THR A 771 45.53 11.01 5.54
C THR A 771 46.24 10.82 6.88
N CYS A 772 47.27 11.64 7.18
CA CYS A 772 48.23 11.34 8.27
C CYS A 772 48.07 12.19 9.54
N ASN A 773 46.98 12.94 9.73
CA ASN A 773 46.77 13.76 10.93
C ASN A 773 45.48 13.43 11.72
N ARG A 774 45.14 12.14 11.86
CA ARG A 774 44.11 11.70 12.83
C ARG A 774 44.28 10.24 13.30
N ARG A 775 45.17 9.99 14.27
CA ARG A 775 45.09 8.92 15.32
C ARG A 775 46.35 8.84 16.20
N LYS A 776 46.23 9.35 17.44
CA LYS A 776 46.83 8.92 18.73
C LYS A 776 46.48 10.03 19.75
N GLU A 777 46.36 9.79 21.06
CA GLU A 777 46.91 8.72 21.88
C GLU A 777 45.83 7.87 22.63
N GLU A 778 46.32 6.97 23.49
CA GLU A 778 45.63 6.01 24.39
C GLU A 778 45.88 6.47 25.86
N PRO A 779 45.25 5.92 26.95
CA PRO A 779 45.51 4.54 27.38
C PRO A 779 44.42 3.80 28.21
N TYR A 780 44.75 2.55 28.56
CA TYR A 780 44.13 1.64 29.54
C TYR A 780 44.39 2.06 31.02
N VAL A 781 43.70 1.57 32.07
CA VAL A 781 42.39 0.89 32.27
C VAL A 781 42.12 0.75 33.79
N ALA A 782 40.86 0.78 34.27
CA ALA A 782 40.48 0.22 35.58
C ALA A 782 38.96 0.03 35.79
N SER A 783 38.60 -1.00 36.56
CA SER A 783 37.32 -1.22 37.28
C SER A 783 37.68 -1.76 38.68
N PRO A 784 36.77 -1.98 39.66
CA PRO A 784 35.31 -1.80 39.70
C PRO A 784 34.81 -0.98 40.93
N GLY A 785 33.50 -0.89 41.17
CA GLY A 785 32.98 -0.37 42.45
C GLY A 785 31.45 -0.26 42.60
N PHE A 786 30.86 -1.20 43.35
CA PHE A 786 29.60 -1.16 44.14
C PHE A 786 28.58 -0.01 43.96
N GLY A 787 27.30 -0.37 43.77
CA GLY A 787 26.13 0.52 43.90
C GLY A 787 25.49 0.51 45.30
N LYS A 788 24.25 1.03 45.41
CA LYS A 788 23.38 0.89 46.58
C LYS A 788 21.91 1.16 46.27
N GLU A 789 21.01 0.51 47.01
CA GLU A 789 19.56 0.77 47.02
C GLU A 789 19.22 2.08 47.75
N PRO A 790 18.09 2.73 47.45
CA PRO A 790 17.41 3.64 48.36
C PRO A 790 16.54 2.86 49.36
N ALA A 791 16.69 3.15 50.65
CA ALA A 791 15.84 2.61 51.72
C ALA A 791 15.10 3.75 52.49
N PRO A 792 13.89 3.50 53.01
CA PRO A 792 13.03 4.48 53.71
C PRO A 792 13.52 4.69 55.19
N PRO A 793 12.85 5.41 56.14
CA PRO A 793 11.40 5.73 56.18
C PRO A 793 10.93 7.02 56.91
N VAL A 794 9.61 7.05 57.17
CA VAL A 794 8.83 7.82 58.18
C VAL A 794 8.20 9.15 57.73
N ALA A 795 6.90 9.27 57.99
CA ALA A 795 6.08 10.47 57.88
C ALA A 795 5.42 10.81 59.23
N VAL A 796 5.04 12.08 59.43
CA VAL A 796 4.17 12.54 60.54
C VAL A 796 3.14 13.54 59.97
N TRP A 797 2.00 13.66 60.65
CA TRP A 797 0.69 13.98 60.07
C TRP A 797 0.07 15.28 60.62
N LYS A 798 -0.69 16.02 59.80
CA LYS A 798 -1.82 16.86 60.27
C LYS A 798 -2.75 17.32 59.15
N GLY A 799 -4.06 17.24 59.39
CA GLY A 799 -5.08 17.91 58.58
C GLY A 799 -5.12 19.44 58.79
N HIS A 800 -5.92 20.20 58.05
CA HIS A 800 -7.09 19.79 57.25
C HIS A 800 -7.16 20.54 55.90
N SER A 801 -8.04 20.05 55.01
CA SER A 801 -8.34 20.54 53.65
C SER A 801 -7.24 20.32 52.60
N PHE A 802 -7.66 20.04 51.37
CA PHE A 802 -6.82 19.66 50.23
C PHE A 802 -7.14 20.60 49.05
N ASN A 803 -6.13 21.26 48.50
CA ASN A 803 -6.15 21.85 47.15
C ASN A 803 -4.73 22.35 46.81
N THR A 804 -4.15 21.85 45.72
CA THR A 804 -2.79 22.23 45.28
C THR A 804 -2.76 22.46 43.78
N ILE A 805 -2.75 23.73 43.38
CA ILE A 805 -2.28 24.18 42.07
C ILE A 805 -0.83 24.66 42.26
N SER A 806 0.06 24.33 41.33
CA SER A 806 1.49 24.61 41.42
C SER A 806 1.82 26.11 41.30
N GLY A 807 2.54 26.66 42.28
CA GLY A 807 3.11 28.02 42.25
C GLY A 807 4.64 28.01 42.11
N ARG A 808 5.19 29.06 41.48
CA ARG A 808 6.64 29.31 41.35
C ARG A 808 7.21 30.03 42.58
N GLU A 809 8.53 29.95 42.78
CA GLU A 809 9.53 31.06 42.76
C GLU A 809 10.90 30.50 43.23
N ALA A 810 12.08 30.83 42.67
CA ALA A 810 12.75 32.09 42.28
C ALA A 810 13.58 32.72 43.42
N GLU A 811 14.61 33.52 43.07
CA GLU A 811 15.84 33.92 43.84
C GLU A 811 17.08 33.06 43.44
N LYS A 812 18.22 33.57 42.92
CA LYS A 812 18.78 34.95 42.91
C LYS A 812 19.56 35.34 41.63
N PHE A 813 19.61 36.66 41.45
CA PHE A 813 20.57 37.55 40.75
C PHE A 813 22.06 37.07 40.74
N SER A 814 22.96 37.54 39.86
CA SER A 814 22.90 38.47 38.70
C SER A 814 24.26 38.52 37.96
N GLY A 815 24.28 38.70 36.64
CA GLY A 815 25.48 39.02 35.84
C GLY A 815 25.11 39.63 34.48
N LYS A 816 25.93 40.54 33.92
CA LYS A 816 25.56 41.38 32.76
C LYS A 816 26.32 41.08 31.46
N ASP A 817 25.54 41.03 30.38
CA ASP A 817 25.74 41.75 29.10
C ASP A 817 27.02 41.53 28.26
N SER A 818 26.89 40.87 27.10
CA SER A 818 27.36 41.37 25.78
C SER A 818 27.19 40.34 24.64
N GLY A 819 26.54 40.75 23.52
CA GLY A 819 26.92 40.28 22.17
C GLY A 819 26.01 39.31 21.39
N LYS A 820 25.08 39.89 20.59
CA LYS A 820 24.60 39.49 19.23
C LYS A 820 24.49 38.00 18.83
N GLY A 821 23.32 37.58 18.31
CA GLY A 821 23.19 36.30 17.60
C GLY A 821 21.77 35.85 17.21
N ASP A 822 21.06 36.66 16.43
CA ASP A 822 19.88 36.40 15.58
C ASP A 822 19.18 35.01 15.64
N SER A 823 17.89 34.96 16.05
CA SER A 823 16.76 34.44 15.23
C SER A 823 15.45 34.33 16.03
N ASP A 824 14.43 35.12 15.65
CA ASP A 824 13.09 35.08 16.24
C ASP A 824 12.06 34.43 15.29
N PHE A 825 11.34 33.41 15.78
CA PHE A 825 10.12 32.82 15.20
C PHE A 825 9.49 31.96 16.33
N ASN A 826 8.22 32.09 16.72
CA ASN A 826 7.14 32.93 16.21
C ASN A 826 6.10 33.11 17.34
N ASP A 827 5.64 34.33 17.64
CA ASP A 827 4.47 34.60 18.48
C ASP A 827 4.03 36.06 18.29
N SER A 828 2.75 36.29 17.96
CA SER A 828 2.14 37.64 17.93
C SER A 828 0.61 37.52 17.85
N ASP A 829 -0.06 37.68 18.99
CA ASP A 829 -1.44 38.12 19.02
C ASP A 829 -1.56 39.61 18.62
N SER A 830 -2.78 40.03 18.31
CA SER A 830 -3.13 41.43 18.02
C SER A 830 -2.83 42.35 19.23
N ASP A 831 -2.69 43.68 19.11
CA ASP A 831 -3.79 44.55 18.70
C ASP A 831 -3.41 46.04 18.44
N ILE A 832 -4.38 46.77 17.85
CA ILE A 832 -4.60 48.23 17.89
C ILE A 832 -3.70 49.19 17.05
N SER A 833 -4.39 49.99 16.22
CA SER A 833 -4.00 51.27 15.56
C SER A 833 -2.89 51.23 14.47
N GLY A 834 -2.92 52.08 13.44
CA GLY A 834 -3.98 52.99 13.01
C GLY A 834 -3.54 54.06 11.99
N ASP A 835 -4.41 54.30 11.00
CA ASP A 835 -4.47 55.50 10.12
C ASP A 835 -3.46 55.70 8.95
N ALA A 836 -3.91 56.54 8.01
CA ALA A 836 -3.17 57.28 6.96
C ALA A 836 -2.48 56.56 5.74
N LEU A 837 -3.12 56.70 4.57
CA LEU A 837 -2.61 57.28 3.28
C LEU A 837 -1.23 56.81 2.73
N LYS A 838 -1.04 56.50 1.42
CA LYS A 838 -1.50 57.24 0.21
C LYS A 838 -1.10 56.47 -1.10
N LYS A 839 -1.78 56.76 -2.22
CA LYS A 839 -1.33 56.84 -3.67
C LYS A 839 -0.05 56.10 -4.15
N ASP A 840 0.06 55.56 -5.39
CA ASP A 840 -0.74 55.68 -6.63
C ASP A 840 -0.54 54.46 -7.59
N LEU A 841 -1.63 54.06 -8.28
CA LEU A 841 -1.75 53.68 -9.70
C LEU A 841 -0.59 52.95 -10.47
N ILE A 842 -0.83 51.71 -10.97
CA ILE A 842 -0.96 51.32 -12.42
C ILE A 842 -0.91 49.77 -12.65
N ASN A 843 -1.98 49.26 -13.27
CA ASN A 843 -2.17 48.12 -14.21
C ASN A 843 -1.52 46.71 -14.09
N HIS A 844 -2.44 45.73 -14.10
CA HIS A 844 -2.60 44.59 -15.06
C HIS A 844 -2.22 43.14 -14.68
N MET A 845 -3.27 42.28 -14.79
CA MET A 845 -3.25 40.81 -14.94
C MET A 845 -2.75 39.99 -13.72
N GLN A 846 -3.26 38.79 -13.41
CA GLN A 846 -4.32 37.96 -14.01
C GLN A 846 -5.00 37.10 -12.90
N SER A 847 -6.10 36.41 -13.23
CA SER A 847 -6.77 35.28 -12.51
C SER A 847 -6.28 34.86 -11.10
N GLY A 848 -7.12 34.63 -10.08
CA GLY A 848 -8.60 34.65 -10.00
C GLY A 848 -9.17 33.43 -9.25
N LEU A 849 -10.34 33.59 -8.60
CA LEU A 849 -11.10 32.57 -7.84
C LEU A 849 -10.40 32.06 -6.55
N TRP A 850 -11.06 31.82 -5.41
CA TRP A 850 -12.45 32.07 -4.98
C TRP A 850 -12.42 32.53 -3.50
N ALA A 851 -13.41 33.33 -3.10
CA ALA A 851 -13.81 33.48 -1.70
C ALA A 851 -15.33 33.45 -1.63
N CYS A 852 -15.90 32.59 -0.78
CA CYS A 852 -17.34 32.49 -0.61
C CYS A 852 -17.86 33.62 0.28
N THR A 853 -18.96 34.26 -0.12
CA THR A 853 -19.87 34.93 0.81
C THR A 853 -21.24 34.28 0.71
N ALA A 854 -21.81 33.94 1.86
CA ALA A 854 -23.17 33.43 1.95
C ALA A 854 -24.12 34.57 2.29
N GLU A 855 -25.28 34.63 1.63
CA GLU A 855 -26.51 35.10 2.28
C GLU A 855 -27.77 34.74 1.47
N CYS A 856 -28.92 34.75 2.15
CA CYS A 856 -30.28 34.76 1.59
C CYS A 856 -30.68 33.67 0.58
N LYS A 857 -31.26 32.57 1.09
CA LYS A 857 -32.66 32.24 0.70
C LYS A 857 -33.41 31.33 1.68
N ILE A 858 -34.40 31.92 2.35
CA ILE A 858 -35.60 31.22 2.83
C ILE A 858 -36.68 31.45 1.76
N LEU A 859 -37.65 30.53 1.66
CA LEU A 859 -38.78 30.50 0.71
C LEU A 859 -38.42 30.12 -0.74
N GLY A 860 -39.14 29.12 -1.27
CA GLY A 860 -38.95 28.56 -2.60
C GLY A 860 -40.01 28.98 -3.64
N HIS A 861 -40.09 28.17 -4.70
CA HIS A 861 -41.07 28.12 -5.80
C HIS A 861 -40.84 28.93 -7.11
N SER A 862 -40.87 28.13 -8.19
CA SER A 862 -41.50 28.31 -9.51
C SER A 862 -40.99 29.36 -10.52
N ASP A 863 -40.35 28.83 -11.57
CA ASP A 863 -40.78 28.85 -12.99
C ASP A 863 -41.17 30.17 -13.69
N ARG A 864 -40.46 30.50 -14.80
CA ARG A 864 -41.08 30.75 -16.14
C ARG A 864 -40.10 30.98 -17.31
N CYS A 865 -40.24 30.12 -18.33
CA CYS A 865 -40.31 30.35 -19.78
C CYS A 865 -39.48 31.41 -20.56
N TRP A 866 -38.91 30.92 -21.67
CA TRP A 866 -38.91 31.46 -23.05
C TRP A 866 -37.72 32.26 -23.65
N SER A 867 -37.76 32.40 -24.99
CA SER A 867 -36.63 32.55 -25.94
C SER A 867 -36.88 33.63 -27.04
N PRO A 868 -35.89 33.89 -27.93
CA PRO A 868 -36.17 34.34 -29.30
C PRO A 868 -35.29 33.69 -30.42
N SER A 869 -35.42 34.12 -31.69
CA SER A 869 -34.78 33.58 -32.93
C SER A 869 -34.60 34.72 -33.99
N CYS A 870 -34.06 34.61 -35.22
CA CYS A 870 -33.89 33.53 -36.24
C CYS A 870 -32.57 33.74 -37.06
N GLY A 871 -32.27 33.23 -38.28
CA GLY A 871 -33.04 32.60 -39.38
C GLY A 871 -32.16 32.05 -40.54
N GLY A 872 -32.52 32.29 -41.81
CA GLY A 872 -31.81 31.86 -43.06
C GLY A 872 -31.77 32.96 -44.15
N PRO A 873 -31.67 32.71 -45.49
CA PRO A 873 -31.89 31.44 -46.23
C PRO A 873 -31.00 31.17 -47.52
N ASN A 874 -31.40 30.16 -48.34
CA ASN A 874 -31.11 29.86 -49.78
C ASN A 874 -30.17 28.66 -50.15
N ALA A 875 -30.40 28.07 -51.35
CA ALA A 875 -29.92 26.74 -51.85
C ALA A 875 -29.83 26.75 -53.43
N PRO A 876 -29.95 25.68 -54.28
CA PRO A 876 -30.24 24.23 -54.09
C PRO A 876 -29.28 23.11 -54.67
N PRO A 877 -29.44 22.40 -55.83
CA PRO A 877 -29.47 20.90 -55.85
C PRO A 877 -28.43 20.14 -56.79
N PRO A 878 -28.70 19.06 -57.58
CA PRO A 878 -27.91 17.80 -57.54
C PRO A 878 -27.29 17.31 -58.89
N PRO A 879 -26.68 16.09 -58.97
CA PRO A 879 -27.34 14.97 -59.67
C PRO A 879 -27.07 13.54 -59.07
N HIS A 880 -26.78 12.52 -59.90
CA HIS A 880 -26.78 11.06 -59.64
C HIS A 880 -25.82 10.30 -60.60
N PRO A 881 -25.63 8.95 -60.52
CA PRO A 881 -25.42 7.98 -59.42
C PRO A 881 -24.07 7.21 -59.67
N PRO A 882 -23.88 5.85 -59.65
CA PRO A 882 -24.40 4.72 -58.83
C PRO A 882 -23.31 3.77 -58.23
N ALA A 883 -23.74 2.77 -57.41
CA ALA A 883 -23.05 1.50 -57.06
C ALA A 883 -21.74 1.56 -56.21
N GLN A 884 -21.38 0.61 -55.33
CA GLN A 884 -21.99 -0.66 -54.88
C GLN A 884 -21.52 -1.04 -53.45
N MET A 885 -22.38 -1.69 -52.63
CA MET A 885 -22.10 -2.53 -51.40
C MET A 885 -21.06 -2.04 -50.35
N SER A 886 -21.37 -1.92 -49.04
CA SER A 886 -21.66 -3.08 -48.17
C SER A 886 -22.27 -2.76 -46.76
N THR A 887 -22.99 -3.76 -46.22
CA THR A 887 -23.39 -4.08 -44.82
C THR A 887 -23.19 -3.12 -43.63
N PHE A 888 -24.28 -2.90 -42.85
CA PHE A 888 -24.27 -2.81 -41.37
C PHE A 888 -25.63 -3.27 -40.76
N CYS A 889 -25.85 -3.12 -39.45
CA CYS A 889 -26.65 -4.05 -38.61
C CYS A 889 -28.18 -3.81 -38.42
N LYS A 890 -28.82 -4.91 -37.96
CA LYS A 890 -30.13 -5.11 -37.29
C LYS A 890 -30.67 -3.88 -36.53
N SER A 891 -31.93 -3.40 -36.65
CA SER A 891 -33.28 -4.02 -36.52
C SER A 891 -33.68 -4.37 -35.06
N THR A 892 -34.86 -4.05 -34.48
CA THR A 892 -36.07 -3.29 -34.91
C THR A 892 -37.02 -3.16 -33.70
N SER A 893 -37.82 -2.08 -33.55
CA SER A 893 -39.05 -2.09 -32.72
C SER A 893 -40.04 -0.94 -33.00
N LEU A 894 -41.33 -1.28 -33.17
CA LEU A 894 -42.56 -0.45 -33.20
C LEU A 894 -43.77 -1.43 -33.23
N PRO A 895 -45.04 -1.06 -32.91
CA PRO A 895 -45.57 0.18 -32.31
C PRO A 895 -46.51 -0.07 -31.07
N ARG A 896 -47.24 0.96 -30.62
CA ARG A 896 -48.46 0.85 -29.76
C ARG A 896 -49.69 0.42 -30.61
N ASP A 897 -50.94 0.22 -30.16
CA ASP A 897 -51.76 0.61 -28.97
C ASP A 897 -53.09 -0.24 -29.00
N PRO A 898 -54.24 0.07 -28.33
CA PRO A 898 -54.58 0.31 -26.91
C PRO A 898 -55.72 -0.64 -26.36
N LEU A 899 -56.26 -0.32 -25.16
CA LEU A 899 -57.65 -0.56 -24.63
C LEU A 899 -57.95 -1.63 -23.53
N ARG A 900 -57.95 -1.15 -22.27
CA ARG A 900 -59.15 -0.99 -21.38
C ARG A 900 -60.00 -2.22 -20.95
N ARG A 901 -59.89 -2.61 -19.66
CA ARG A 901 -61.02 -2.58 -18.69
C ARG A 901 -60.61 -2.86 -17.24
N ASP A 902 -61.23 -2.14 -16.30
CA ASP A 902 -61.14 -2.32 -14.85
C ASP A 902 -62.20 -3.30 -14.32
N ASN A 903 -61.95 -3.88 -13.12
CA ASN A 903 -62.99 -4.22 -12.13
C ASN A 903 -62.40 -4.56 -10.75
N TYR A 904 -63.17 -4.31 -9.68
CA TYR A 904 -62.86 -4.58 -8.27
C TYR A 904 -63.19 -6.07 -7.88
N TYR A 905 -62.99 -6.63 -6.67
CA TYR A 905 -62.76 -6.11 -5.30
C TYR A 905 -62.00 -7.14 -4.40
N GLN A 906 -61.30 -6.63 -3.38
CA GLN A 906 -60.99 -7.24 -2.05
C GLN A 906 -60.63 -8.73 -1.87
N ALA A 907 -59.46 -8.97 -1.25
CA ALA A 907 -59.21 -10.01 -0.24
C ALA A 907 -58.11 -9.53 0.74
N GLN A 908 -58.03 -10.11 1.95
CA GLN A 908 -57.10 -9.67 3.01
C GLN A 908 -55.82 -10.53 3.09
N LEU A 909 -54.73 -9.89 3.49
CA LEU A 909 -53.48 -10.50 3.99
C LEU A 909 -53.72 -11.06 5.43
N PRO A 910 -53.02 -12.14 5.89
CA PRO A 910 -51.56 -12.06 6.04
C PRO A 910 -50.70 -13.33 5.83
N LYS A 911 -49.45 -13.06 5.43
CA LYS A 911 -48.16 -13.67 5.82
C LYS A 911 -47.89 -15.19 5.67
N THR A 912 -46.83 -15.44 4.87
CA THR A 912 -45.71 -16.38 5.08
C THR A 912 -45.98 -17.89 5.18
N VAL A 913 -45.52 -18.61 4.13
CA VAL A 913 -44.90 -19.94 4.24
C VAL A 913 -43.65 -19.94 3.35
N GLY A 914 -42.53 -20.49 3.82
CA GLY A 914 -41.31 -20.66 3.03
C GLY A 914 -41.31 -21.96 2.22
N LEU A 915 -40.60 -22.01 1.09
CA LEU A 915 -40.56 -23.19 0.20
C LEU A 915 -39.26 -23.99 0.34
N GLN A 916 -39.40 -25.32 0.28
CA GLN A 916 -38.35 -26.31 0.50
C GLN A 916 -37.48 -26.58 -0.75
N SER A 917 -36.25 -27.06 -0.52
CA SER A 917 -35.49 -27.94 -1.44
C SER A 917 -34.45 -28.69 -0.56
N VAL A 918 -34.58 -30.01 -0.27
CA VAL A 918 -34.16 -31.18 -1.10
C VAL A 918 -32.61 -31.36 -1.05
N TYR A 919 -32.01 -32.51 -0.65
CA TYR A 919 -32.54 -33.88 -0.46
C TYR A 919 -31.72 -34.80 0.51
N GLU A 920 -32.44 -35.75 1.13
CA GLU A 920 -32.12 -37.14 1.58
C GLU A 920 -30.77 -37.65 2.17
N LYS A 921 -30.90 -38.28 3.37
CA LYS A 921 -30.39 -39.62 3.82
C LYS A 921 -28.85 -39.78 4.04
N VAL A 922 -28.36 -40.66 4.94
CA VAL A 922 -28.79 -42.02 5.32
C VAL A 922 -28.71 -42.32 6.84
N LEU A 923 -29.73 -43.05 7.34
CA LEU A 923 -29.79 -44.11 8.40
C LEU A 923 -28.53 -44.42 9.26
N HIS A 924 -28.59 -44.81 10.55
CA HIS A 924 -29.69 -45.24 11.43
C HIS A 924 -29.23 -45.41 12.91
N ARG A 925 -30.12 -45.13 13.91
CA ARG A 925 -30.31 -45.89 15.19
C ARG A 925 -29.17 -45.85 16.26
N ASP A 926 -29.42 -46.02 17.57
CA ASP A 926 -30.65 -46.29 18.36
C ASP A 926 -30.49 -45.88 19.87
N TYR A 927 -31.61 -45.92 20.62
CA TYR A 927 -31.75 -46.00 22.11
C TYR A 927 -31.26 -44.88 23.07
N ASP A 928 -32.12 -43.87 23.24
CA ASP A 928 -32.95 -43.64 24.46
C ASP A 928 -32.47 -44.21 25.83
N ARG A 929 -32.15 -43.34 26.82
CA ARG A 929 -32.93 -43.14 28.09
C ARG A 929 -32.28 -42.30 29.22
N THR A 930 -33.14 -41.55 29.92
CA THR A 930 -33.13 -41.09 31.35
C THR A 930 -31.79 -40.88 32.11
N VAL A 931 -31.40 -39.67 32.57
CA VAL A 931 -32.01 -38.74 33.56
C VAL A 931 -31.53 -38.94 35.03
N THR A 932 -31.34 -37.81 35.74
CA THR A 932 -31.10 -37.59 37.19
C THR A 932 -29.74 -37.95 37.85
N LEU A 933 -28.97 -36.86 38.08
CA LEU A 933 -28.58 -36.33 39.42
C LEU A 933 -27.27 -36.74 40.15
N LEU A 934 -26.87 -35.75 40.97
CA LEU A 934 -25.93 -35.73 42.10
C LEU A 934 -24.43 -35.65 41.81
N SER A 935 -23.73 -34.99 42.74
CA SER A 935 -22.43 -34.34 42.56
C SER A 935 -21.46 -34.67 43.74
N PRO A 936 -20.40 -33.88 44.07
CA PRO A 936 -19.08 -34.43 44.41
C PRO A 936 -18.86 -34.79 45.90
N PRO A 937 -17.69 -35.33 46.28
CA PRO A 937 -16.65 -34.41 46.81
C PRO A 937 -15.18 -34.74 46.43
N ARG A 938 -14.27 -33.86 46.91
CA ARG A 938 -12.79 -33.85 46.78
C ARG A 938 -12.12 -34.74 47.87
N PRO A 939 -10.77 -34.71 48.12
CA PRO A 939 -9.58 -34.66 47.25
C PRO A 939 -8.54 -35.79 47.55
N GLY A 940 -7.41 -35.87 46.80
CA GLY A 940 -6.26 -36.75 47.07
C GLY A 940 -4.90 -36.09 46.77
N ARG A 941 -3.78 -36.63 47.30
CA ARG A 941 -2.43 -36.00 47.29
C ARG A 941 -1.47 -36.48 46.18
N LEU A 942 -0.51 -35.60 45.85
CA LEU A 942 0.77 -35.82 45.14
C LEU A 942 1.64 -36.93 45.78
N PRO A 943 2.56 -37.56 45.02
CA PRO A 943 3.94 -37.04 44.87
C PRO A 943 4.52 -37.08 43.43
N ASP A 944 5.68 -36.43 43.23
CA ASP A 944 6.42 -36.28 41.97
C ASP A 944 7.14 -37.56 41.48
N LEU A 945 7.43 -37.64 40.15
CA LEU A 945 8.67 -38.24 39.61
C LEU A 945 8.92 -37.93 38.11
N GLN A 946 10.01 -37.19 37.86
CA GLN A 946 10.91 -37.08 36.69
C GLN A 946 10.51 -37.49 35.24
N GLU A 947 10.73 -36.52 34.33
CA GLU A 947 11.34 -36.61 32.99
C GLU A 947 11.38 -37.96 32.23
N ILE A 948 10.64 -38.04 31.11
CA ILE A 948 11.02 -38.82 29.91
C ILE A 948 10.72 -37.98 28.65
N SER A 949 11.61 -38.02 27.66
CA SER A 949 11.57 -37.20 26.43
C SER A 949 10.80 -37.86 25.27
N VAL A 950 10.24 -37.03 24.39
CA VAL A 950 9.43 -37.47 23.22
C VAL A 950 10.31 -37.54 21.95
N PRO A 951 10.36 -38.68 21.23
CA PRO A 951 11.01 -38.77 19.93
C PRO A 951 10.08 -38.31 18.79
N LEU A 952 10.57 -37.46 17.89
CA LEU A 952 9.85 -37.13 16.64
C LEU A 952 9.93 -38.28 15.63
N TYR A 953 8.84 -38.48 14.88
CA TYR A 953 8.72 -39.46 13.81
C TYR A 953 9.17 -38.88 12.46
N GLN A 954 10.06 -39.56 11.74
CA GLN A 954 10.56 -39.14 10.42
C GLN A 954 9.85 -39.86 9.26
N SER A 955 9.76 -39.20 8.11
CA SER A 955 9.15 -39.71 6.88
C SER A 955 10.06 -40.68 6.10
N PRO A 956 9.51 -41.60 5.28
CA PRO A 956 10.26 -42.71 4.69
C PRO A 956 11.08 -42.33 3.44
N PRO A 957 12.19 -43.04 3.14
CA PRO A 957 13.13 -42.69 2.09
C PRO A 957 12.78 -43.23 0.70
N GLY A 958 13.01 -42.42 -0.34
CA GLY A 958 13.02 -42.84 -1.75
C GLY A 958 14.35 -43.51 -2.14
N ARG A 959 14.29 -44.50 -3.03
CA ARG A 959 15.49 -45.17 -3.59
C ARG A 959 16.10 -44.36 -4.73
N TYR A 960 17.43 -44.25 -4.78
CA TYR A 960 18.18 -44.18 -6.04
C TYR A 960 19.46 -45.03 -5.96
N LEU A 961 19.91 -45.52 -7.12
CA LEU A 961 21.05 -46.43 -7.27
C LEU A 961 22.27 -45.69 -7.82
N SER A 962 23.45 -45.97 -7.27
CA SER A 962 24.75 -45.51 -7.80
C SER A 962 25.66 -46.72 -8.08
N PRO A 963 26.49 -46.68 -9.14
CA PRO A 963 27.24 -47.85 -9.61
C PRO A 963 28.52 -48.14 -8.81
N LYS A 964 28.99 -49.39 -8.88
CA LYS A 964 30.24 -49.85 -8.27
C LYS A 964 31.46 -49.27 -9.00
N LYS A 965 32.53 -49.01 -8.23
CA LYS A 965 33.92 -48.91 -8.72
C LYS A 965 34.78 -49.87 -7.89
N GLY A 966 35.87 -50.39 -8.44
CA GLY A 966 36.74 -51.31 -7.70
C GLY A 966 38.08 -51.58 -8.38
N ALA A 967 38.98 -52.16 -7.58
CA ALA A 967 40.27 -52.76 -7.90
C ALA A 967 41.47 -51.84 -8.29
N ASN A 968 42.50 -51.95 -7.44
CA ASN A 968 43.92 -52.18 -7.74
C ASN A 968 44.92 -51.03 -8.04
N GLU A 969 45.88 -50.96 -7.10
CA GLU A 969 47.35 -51.09 -7.26
C GLU A 969 48.20 -49.96 -7.88
N ASN A 970 49.01 -49.38 -6.98
CA ASN A 970 50.46 -49.10 -7.10
C ASN A 970 51.09 -49.04 -8.50
N VAL A 971 51.52 -47.83 -8.90
CA VAL A 971 52.94 -47.43 -9.09
C VAL A 971 53.07 -45.98 -8.66
#